data_AF-A0A4Q9LI04-F1
#
_entry.id   AF-A0A4Q9LI04-F1
#
_cell.length_a   1.000
_cell.length_b   1.000
_cell.length_c   1.000
_cell.angle_alpha   90.00
_cell.angle_beta   90.00
_cell.angle_gamma   90.00
#
_symmetry.space_group_name_H-M   'P 1'
#
loop_
_entity.id
_entity.type
_entity.pdbx_description
1 polymer ?
#
loop_
_entity_poly.entity_id
_entity_poly.type
_entity_poly.pdbx_seq_one_letter_code
_entity_poly.pdbx_strand_id
1 'polypeptide(L)'
;MEHLLQKENSLMHKLKAAESENLDLQGALLKIKDEIKTHQQKQKILNNEYIYIVEKHKEYTIIFEELKEMVVNYKEERIKREIYKITKKYNSLLKNITGISFKPTYKIFIDFSNFTSLEEQANKNNFKELEIEMKKYKEYNKQHLLMLITENIKNFLNDLKEIHNLVFYLKFLVKYELYFKRNEMSFCIPRILFSDLKKSFYFHFLTEKSTNRLDKPEWMFKHLLKKIESYFKTLQIYTKIYFEELKDENLKNNSDLQINNLFSTEKEFTKNTLNYLICKINTLICLKVRELYKLESQQKRSLVLHFSLEFLKYQNTIEEKYNLISDIPVLLELLIKVQKEFLSQQLYNTHEKTPLGWFKEYFRILKENTLFCNSYVLLDINHLRRENKSLIRNNNSQYSIDSNSSISNFSKNEITNQSYKNDSDISIPIIFNITFQFIIDSIFVYLETFISNLRYIKRQEIHLICGFFSEIENLKNKINEEETDFLIDLEKKEGFDIKKFYIDISKLSRFNNENLKLIKSLIINDIKNILKNIKNIDACSEKNLVTFSIEMNEILKEYKKYMEHSSKYVQKIVKETIDDYLVERLTIIKFRTDEFLRFRHFFGQLKESFEEKEWTTNIACKILEDIFEGRETKYQNDLFIKIKENYDF
;
A
#
# COMPACT_ATOMS: atom_id res chain seq x y z
N MET A 1 5.37 -70.75 -163.20
CA MET A 1 4.74 -71.44 -162.05
C MET A 1 5.46 -71.11 -160.74
N GLU A 2 6.80 -71.11 -160.70
CA GLU A 2 7.59 -70.72 -159.51
C GLU A 2 7.30 -69.34 -158.91
N HIS A 3 7.10 -68.31 -159.75
CA HIS A 3 6.89 -66.93 -159.27
C HIS A 3 5.56 -66.74 -158.52
N LEU A 4 4.56 -67.60 -158.76
CA LEU A 4 3.29 -67.58 -158.02
C LEU A 4 3.44 -68.23 -156.65
N LEU A 5 4.15 -69.35 -156.57
CA LEU A 5 4.47 -70.03 -155.30
C LEU A 5 5.32 -69.17 -154.36
N GLN A 6 6.31 -68.44 -154.88
CA GLN A 6 7.09 -67.51 -154.05
C GLN A 6 6.25 -66.35 -153.49
N LYS A 7 5.28 -65.87 -154.26
CA LYS A 7 4.39 -64.77 -153.85
C LYS A 7 3.38 -65.23 -152.80
N GLU A 8 2.86 -66.43 -152.94
CA GLU A 8 2.01 -67.10 -151.94
C GLU A 8 2.77 -67.29 -150.62
N ASN A 9 4.00 -67.81 -150.68
CA ASN A 9 4.84 -68.00 -149.49
C ASN A 9 5.19 -66.67 -148.79
N SER A 10 5.46 -65.60 -149.54
CA SER A 10 5.74 -64.26 -148.98
C SER A 10 4.51 -63.66 -148.29
N LEU A 11 3.33 -63.78 -148.90
CA LEU A 11 2.06 -63.34 -148.31
C LEU A 11 1.73 -64.14 -147.05
N MET A 12 1.91 -65.46 -147.07
CA MET A 12 1.75 -66.33 -145.90
C MET A 12 2.67 -65.93 -144.74
N HIS A 13 3.93 -65.56 -145.02
CA HIS A 13 4.84 -65.10 -143.98
C HIS A 13 4.42 -63.76 -143.37
N LYS A 14 3.97 -62.80 -144.20
CA LYS A 14 3.47 -61.51 -143.71
C LYS A 14 2.18 -61.66 -142.91
N LEU A 15 1.28 -62.54 -143.35
CA LEU A 15 0.02 -62.81 -142.68
C LEU A 15 0.27 -63.44 -141.30
N LYS A 16 1.19 -64.43 -141.22
CA LYS A 16 1.63 -65.00 -139.94
C LYS A 16 2.30 -63.97 -139.01
N ALA A 17 3.09 -63.04 -139.54
CA ALA A 17 3.73 -62.00 -138.74
C ALA A 17 2.71 -61.00 -138.15
N ALA A 18 1.73 -60.57 -138.95
CA ALA A 18 0.66 -59.69 -138.48
C ALA A 18 -0.29 -60.40 -137.49
N GLU A 19 -0.56 -61.69 -137.67
CA GLU A 19 -1.28 -62.52 -136.70
C GLU A 19 -0.53 -62.59 -135.36
N SER A 20 0.79 -62.78 -135.39
CA SER A 20 1.64 -62.77 -134.19
C SER A 20 1.59 -61.44 -133.45
N GLU A 21 1.72 -60.32 -134.16
CA GLU A 21 1.75 -58.98 -133.55
C GLU A 21 0.39 -58.57 -132.96
N ASN A 22 -0.71 -58.97 -133.62
CA ASN A 22 -2.07 -58.80 -133.09
C ASN A 22 -2.29 -59.66 -131.84
N LEU A 23 -1.77 -60.90 -131.81
CA LEU A 23 -1.78 -61.76 -130.62
C LEU A 23 -1.01 -61.12 -129.45
N ASP A 24 0.16 -60.53 -129.70
CA ASP A 24 0.97 -59.87 -128.67
C ASP A 24 0.27 -58.61 -128.13
N LEU A 25 -0.32 -57.78 -129.00
CA LEU A 25 -1.08 -56.59 -128.60
C LEU A 25 -2.37 -56.97 -127.84
N GLN A 26 -3.07 -58.02 -128.26
CA GLN A 26 -4.20 -58.56 -127.51
C GLN A 26 -3.75 -59.03 -126.12
N GLY A 27 -2.58 -59.66 -126.02
CA GLY A 27 -1.96 -60.04 -124.74
C GLY A 27 -1.64 -58.84 -123.84
N ALA A 28 -1.08 -57.76 -124.40
CA ALA A 28 -0.78 -56.54 -123.65
C ALA A 28 -2.04 -55.79 -123.17
N LEU A 29 -3.07 -55.72 -124.01
CA LEU A 29 -4.38 -55.12 -123.68
C LEU A 29 -5.09 -55.89 -122.56
N LEU A 30 -4.96 -57.22 -122.54
CA LEU A 30 -5.46 -58.07 -121.46
C LEU A 30 -4.75 -57.76 -120.13
N LYS A 31 -3.42 -57.63 -120.13
CA LYS A 31 -2.65 -57.28 -118.92
C LYS A 31 -3.06 -55.93 -118.32
N ILE A 32 -3.22 -54.89 -119.14
CA ILE A 32 -3.66 -53.57 -118.65
C ILE A 32 -5.09 -53.62 -118.10
N LYS A 33 -5.99 -54.36 -118.76
CA LYS A 33 -7.35 -54.59 -118.23
C LYS A 33 -7.31 -55.28 -116.87
N ASP A 34 -6.43 -56.27 -116.70
CA ASP A 34 -6.26 -56.96 -115.42
C ASP A 34 -5.69 -56.04 -114.33
N GLU A 35 -4.73 -55.16 -114.65
CA GLU A 35 -4.16 -54.17 -113.71
C GLU A 35 -5.18 -53.14 -113.23
N ILE A 36 -6.00 -52.62 -114.15
CA ILE A 36 -7.11 -51.70 -113.83
C ILE A 36 -8.10 -52.42 -112.91
N LYS A 37 -8.41 -53.68 -113.21
CA LYS A 37 -9.30 -54.50 -112.38
C LYS A 37 -8.73 -54.71 -110.97
N THR A 38 -7.41 -54.91 -110.86
CA THR A 38 -6.74 -55.04 -109.55
C THR A 38 -6.74 -53.73 -108.77
N HIS A 39 -6.52 -52.59 -109.42
CA HIS A 39 -6.55 -51.28 -108.76
C HIS A 39 -7.96 -50.88 -108.32
N GLN A 40 -8.98 -51.20 -109.12
CA GLN A 40 -10.38 -51.05 -108.72
C GLN A 40 -10.73 -51.93 -107.51
N GLN A 41 -10.21 -53.16 -107.45
CA GLN A 41 -10.35 -54.01 -106.26
C GLN A 41 -9.65 -53.42 -105.04
N LYS A 42 -8.41 -52.93 -105.17
CA LYS A 42 -7.70 -52.24 -104.07
C LYS A 42 -8.43 -50.99 -103.58
N GLN A 43 -8.93 -50.16 -104.49
CA GLN A 43 -9.72 -48.98 -104.14
C GLN A 43 -10.99 -49.37 -103.37
N LYS A 44 -11.67 -50.45 -103.79
CA LYS A 44 -12.85 -50.96 -103.10
C LYS A 44 -12.51 -51.47 -101.70
N ILE A 45 -11.39 -52.17 -101.53
CA ILE A 45 -10.88 -52.62 -100.22
C ILE A 45 -10.57 -51.42 -99.33
N LEU A 46 -9.82 -50.44 -99.82
CA LEU A 46 -9.44 -49.24 -99.05
C LEU A 46 -10.67 -48.43 -98.63
N ASN A 47 -11.67 -48.30 -99.52
CA ASN A 47 -12.89 -47.58 -99.22
C ASN A 47 -13.72 -48.32 -98.14
N ASN A 48 -13.73 -49.65 -98.17
CA ASN A 48 -14.35 -50.44 -97.11
C ASN A 48 -13.60 -50.29 -95.77
N GLU A 49 -12.27 -50.26 -95.78
CA GLU A 49 -11.46 -50.00 -94.57
C GLU A 49 -11.68 -48.59 -94.02
N TYR A 50 -11.77 -47.57 -94.88
CA TYR A 50 -12.09 -46.22 -94.48
C TYR A 50 -13.49 -46.12 -93.84
N ILE A 51 -14.50 -46.73 -94.48
CA ILE A 51 -15.86 -46.81 -93.94
C ILE A 51 -15.83 -47.48 -92.56
N TYR A 52 -15.13 -48.61 -92.43
CA TYR A 52 -14.96 -49.32 -91.16
C TYR A 52 -14.31 -48.46 -90.08
N ILE A 53 -13.23 -47.73 -90.39
CA ILE A 53 -12.56 -46.83 -89.44
C ILE A 53 -13.47 -45.68 -89.01
N VAL A 54 -14.20 -45.08 -89.95
CA VAL A 54 -15.14 -43.98 -89.64
C VAL A 54 -16.28 -44.48 -88.75
N GLU A 55 -16.82 -45.67 -89.03
CA GLU A 55 -17.82 -46.32 -88.19
C GLU A 55 -17.26 -46.61 -86.79
N LYS A 56 -16.04 -47.16 -86.68
CA LYS A 56 -15.36 -47.41 -85.41
C LYS A 56 -15.07 -46.13 -84.63
N HIS A 57 -14.67 -45.04 -85.28
CA HIS A 57 -14.45 -43.76 -84.61
C HIS A 57 -15.76 -43.19 -84.06
N LYS A 58 -16.86 -43.28 -84.83
CA LYS A 58 -18.20 -42.89 -84.34
C LYS A 58 -18.60 -43.73 -83.13
N GLU A 59 -18.42 -45.04 -83.19
CA GLU A 59 -18.67 -45.97 -82.08
C GLU A 59 -17.85 -45.59 -80.83
N TYR A 60 -16.54 -45.37 -80.98
CA TYR A 60 -15.69 -44.95 -79.86
C TYR A 60 -16.01 -43.56 -79.32
N THR A 61 -16.44 -42.63 -80.16
CA THR A 61 -16.87 -41.29 -79.71
C THR A 61 -18.11 -41.39 -78.83
N ILE A 62 -19.08 -42.24 -79.22
CA ILE A 62 -20.28 -42.51 -78.42
C ILE A 62 -19.87 -43.13 -77.08
N ILE A 63 -19.04 -44.19 -77.10
CA ILE A 63 -18.55 -44.86 -75.88
C ILE A 63 -17.78 -43.89 -74.97
N PHE A 64 -16.99 -42.97 -75.53
CA PHE A 64 -16.23 -42.00 -74.76
C PHE A 64 -17.12 -40.96 -74.06
N GLU A 65 -18.15 -40.44 -74.75
CA GLU A 65 -19.12 -39.54 -74.13
C GLU A 65 -19.95 -40.26 -73.05
N GLU A 66 -20.34 -41.52 -73.27
CA GLU A 66 -20.98 -42.37 -72.24
C GLU A 66 -20.07 -42.55 -71.02
N LEU A 67 -18.79 -42.87 -71.22
CA LEU A 67 -17.80 -42.98 -70.14
C LEU A 67 -17.63 -41.68 -69.37
N LYS A 68 -17.60 -40.55 -70.06
CA LYS A 68 -17.47 -39.22 -69.45
C LYS A 68 -18.69 -38.92 -68.57
N GLU A 69 -19.89 -39.23 -69.04
CA GLU A 69 -21.12 -39.11 -68.26
C GLU A 69 -21.11 -40.07 -67.05
N MET A 70 -20.69 -41.32 -67.23
CA MET A 70 -20.55 -42.30 -66.14
C MET A 70 -19.55 -41.83 -65.07
N VAL A 71 -18.43 -41.19 -65.46
CA VAL A 71 -17.44 -40.64 -64.53
C VAL A 71 -18.00 -39.46 -63.75
N VAL A 72 -18.75 -38.57 -64.41
CA VAL A 72 -19.44 -37.45 -63.73
C VAL A 72 -20.44 -38.00 -62.72
N ASN A 73 -21.31 -38.92 -63.14
CA ASN A 73 -22.29 -39.57 -62.29
C ASN A 73 -21.63 -40.30 -61.11
N TYR A 74 -20.51 -41.00 -61.33
CA TYR A 74 -19.76 -41.65 -60.26
C TYR A 74 -19.18 -40.65 -59.25
N LYS A 75 -18.61 -39.52 -59.72
CA LYS A 75 -18.08 -38.47 -58.83
C LYS A 75 -19.20 -37.84 -58.00
N GLU A 76 -20.33 -37.53 -58.62
CA GLU A 76 -21.50 -36.99 -57.92
C GLU A 76 -22.07 -37.97 -56.89
N GLU A 77 -22.25 -39.24 -57.26
CA GLU A 77 -22.72 -40.29 -56.34
C GLU A 77 -21.73 -40.51 -55.20
N ARG A 78 -20.42 -40.45 -55.46
CA ARG A 78 -19.39 -40.53 -54.41
C ARG A 78 -19.47 -39.34 -53.46
N ILE A 79 -19.63 -38.11 -53.97
CA ILE A 79 -19.81 -36.90 -53.15
C ILE A 79 -21.09 -37.04 -52.31
N LYS A 80 -22.23 -37.43 -52.90
CA LYS A 80 -23.49 -37.65 -52.17
C LYS A 80 -23.33 -38.67 -51.05
N ARG A 81 -22.62 -39.79 -51.29
CA ARG A 81 -22.34 -40.80 -50.27
C ARG A 81 -21.47 -40.26 -49.13
N GLU A 82 -20.43 -39.48 -49.44
CA GLU A 82 -19.57 -38.88 -48.41
C GLU A 82 -20.32 -37.80 -47.62
N ILE A 83 -21.12 -36.95 -48.26
CA ILE A 83 -22.03 -36.00 -47.60
C ILE A 83 -22.97 -36.77 -46.67
N TYR A 84 -23.62 -37.82 -47.14
CA TYR A 84 -24.51 -38.64 -46.31
C TYR A 84 -23.80 -39.23 -45.09
N LYS A 85 -22.58 -39.75 -45.23
CA LYS A 85 -21.78 -40.26 -44.11
C LYS A 85 -21.45 -39.17 -43.10
N ILE A 86 -21.00 -38.00 -43.55
CA ILE A 86 -20.66 -36.85 -42.68
C ILE A 86 -21.92 -36.36 -41.97
N THR A 87 -23.02 -36.15 -42.69
CA THR A 87 -24.31 -35.72 -42.13
C THR A 87 -24.84 -36.73 -41.11
N LYS A 88 -24.72 -38.03 -41.38
CA LYS A 88 -25.12 -39.07 -40.41
C LYS A 88 -24.28 -39.01 -39.14
N LYS A 89 -22.96 -38.83 -39.25
CA LYS A 89 -22.07 -38.65 -38.09
C LYS A 89 -22.41 -37.38 -37.30
N TYR A 90 -22.60 -36.26 -37.99
CA TYR A 90 -22.99 -34.98 -37.38
C TYR A 90 -24.32 -35.09 -36.62
N ASN A 91 -25.36 -35.64 -37.26
CA ASN A 91 -26.67 -35.81 -36.64
C ASN A 91 -26.64 -36.79 -35.46
N SER A 92 -25.82 -37.84 -35.54
CA SER A 92 -25.61 -38.76 -34.42
C SER A 92 -24.95 -38.07 -33.23
N LEU A 93 -23.92 -37.25 -33.47
CA LEU A 93 -23.26 -36.46 -32.43
C LEU A 93 -24.24 -35.45 -31.82
N LEU A 94 -24.97 -34.71 -32.67
CA LEU A 94 -25.96 -33.73 -32.22
C LEU A 94 -27.04 -34.39 -31.34
N LYS A 95 -27.56 -35.55 -31.75
CA LYS A 95 -28.52 -36.32 -30.95
C LYS A 95 -27.94 -36.71 -29.58
N ASN A 96 -26.71 -37.21 -29.55
CA ASN A 96 -26.04 -37.58 -28.30
C ASN A 96 -25.81 -36.36 -27.39
N ILE A 97 -25.43 -35.21 -27.96
CA ILE A 97 -25.26 -33.94 -27.23
C ILE A 97 -26.59 -33.49 -26.63
N THR A 98 -27.66 -33.46 -27.44
CA THR A 98 -29.00 -33.06 -26.96
C THR A 98 -29.60 -34.04 -25.95
N GLY A 99 -29.12 -35.28 -25.92
CA GLY A 99 -29.52 -36.29 -24.95
C GLY A 99 -28.90 -36.10 -23.56
N ILE A 100 -27.85 -35.28 -23.43
CA ILE A 100 -27.23 -34.98 -22.13
C ILE A 100 -28.06 -33.91 -21.41
N SER A 101 -28.61 -34.28 -20.26
CA SER A 101 -29.36 -33.39 -19.38
C SER A 101 -28.54 -33.08 -18.14
N PHE A 102 -28.04 -31.84 -18.03
CA PHE A 102 -27.30 -31.36 -16.84
C PHE A 102 -28.25 -31.16 -15.64
N LYS A 103 -28.68 -32.26 -15.04
CA LYS A 103 -29.49 -32.21 -13.81
C LYS A 103 -28.58 -32.00 -12.60
N PRO A 104 -28.90 -31.09 -11.66
CA PRO A 104 -28.05 -30.73 -10.51
C PRO A 104 -28.06 -31.83 -9.44
N THR A 105 -27.55 -33.00 -9.78
CA THR A 105 -27.34 -34.16 -8.91
C THR A 105 -25.88 -34.59 -9.00
N TYR A 106 -25.38 -35.47 -8.12
CA TYR A 106 -23.99 -35.96 -8.23
C TYR A 106 -23.66 -36.63 -9.57
N LYS A 107 -24.67 -37.09 -10.32
CA LYS A 107 -24.50 -37.64 -11.67
C LYS A 107 -24.04 -36.58 -12.68
N ILE A 108 -24.23 -35.29 -12.40
CA ILE A 108 -23.87 -34.19 -13.31
C ILE A 108 -22.40 -34.21 -13.73
N PHE A 109 -21.49 -34.69 -12.86
CA PHE A 109 -20.06 -34.79 -13.19
C PHE A 109 -19.78 -35.90 -14.22
N ILE A 110 -20.58 -36.97 -14.21
CA ILE A 110 -20.55 -37.99 -15.27
C ILE A 110 -21.06 -37.39 -16.57
N ASP A 111 -22.13 -36.60 -16.51
CA ASP A 111 -22.70 -35.92 -17.67
C ASP A 111 -21.70 -34.91 -18.27
N PHE A 112 -20.95 -34.17 -17.44
CA PHE A 112 -19.84 -33.32 -17.92
C PHE A 112 -18.69 -34.11 -18.55
N SER A 113 -18.34 -35.27 -18.00
CA SER A 113 -17.29 -36.13 -18.57
C SER A 113 -17.72 -36.72 -19.91
N ASN A 114 -18.97 -37.19 -20.01
CA ASN A 114 -19.58 -37.64 -21.26
C ASN A 114 -19.66 -36.50 -22.29
N PHE A 115 -19.99 -35.29 -21.85
CA PHE A 115 -20.01 -34.13 -22.74
C PHE A 115 -18.61 -33.78 -23.27
N THR A 116 -17.59 -33.90 -22.43
CA THR A 116 -16.19 -33.66 -22.82
C THR A 116 -15.69 -34.71 -23.83
N SER A 117 -16.07 -35.97 -23.68
CA SER A 117 -15.72 -36.99 -24.69
C SER A 117 -16.41 -36.76 -26.03
N LEU A 118 -17.65 -36.25 -26.04
CA LEU A 118 -18.33 -35.81 -27.27
C LEU A 118 -17.68 -34.57 -27.89
N GLU A 119 -17.20 -33.63 -27.08
CA GLU A 119 -16.45 -32.44 -27.52
C GLU A 119 -15.17 -32.86 -28.25
N GLU A 120 -14.41 -33.82 -27.70
CA GLU A 120 -13.23 -34.39 -28.35
C GLU A 120 -13.57 -35.11 -29.66
N GLN A 121 -14.72 -35.80 -29.73
CA GLN A 121 -15.18 -36.42 -30.97
C GLN A 121 -15.56 -35.38 -32.03
N ALA A 122 -16.20 -34.27 -31.64
CA ALA A 122 -16.49 -33.17 -32.55
C ALA A 122 -15.21 -32.54 -33.13
N ASN A 123 -14.20 -32.35 -32.27
CA ASN A 123 -12.88 -31.85 -32.67
C ASN A 123 -12.17 -32.84 -33.63
N LYS A 124 -12.10 -34.13 -33.29
CA LYS A 124 -11.51 -35.16 -34.17
C LYS A 124 -12.17 -35.24 -35.55
N ASN A 125 -13.43 -34.86 -35.67
CA ASN A 125 -14.15 -34.82 -36.95
C ASN A 125 -14.16 -33.43 -37.62
N ASN A 126 -13.37 -32.46 -37.12
CA ASN A 126 -13.25 -31.08 -37.64
C ASN A 126 -14.57 -30.27 -37.69
N PHE A 127 -15.52 -30.54 -36.79
CA PHE A 127 -16.78 -29.79 -36.71
C PHE A 127 -16.62 -28.50 -35.87
N LYS A 128 -15.96 -27.48 -36.43
CA LYS A 128 -15.58 -26.24 -35.71
C LYS A 128 -16.76 -25.47 -35.10
N GLU A 129 -17.86 -25.31 -35.84
CA GLU A 129 -19.04 -24.58 -35.34
C GLU A 129 -19.70 -25.31 -34.17
N LEU A 130 -19.81 -26.65 -34.27
CA LEU A 130 -20.33 -27.49 -33.21
C LEU A 130 -19.44 -27.43 -31.97
N GLU A 131 -18.12 -27.47 -32.14
CA GLU A 131 -17.16 -27.32 -31.03
C GLU A 131 -17.34 -25.99 -30.28
N ILE A 132 -17.50 -24.88 -31.01
CA ILE A 132 -17.72 -23.54 -30.42
C ILE A 132 -19.01 -23.53 -29.60
N GLU A 133 -20.11 -24.03 -30.14
CA GLU A 133 -21.40 -24.06 -29.45
C GLU A 133 -21.37 -25.01 -28.24
N MET A 134 -20.69 -26.14 -28.35
CA MET A 134 -20.49 -27.06 -27.22
C MET A 134 -19.72 -26.41 -26.08
N LYS A 135 -18.65 -25.66 -26.37
CA LYS A 135 -17.88 -24.93 -25.35
C LYS A 135 -18.74 -23.88 -24.64
N LYS A 136 -19.52 -23.10 -25.39
CA LYS A 136 -20.46 -22.12 -24.81
C LYS A 136 -21.50 -22.80 -23.91
N TYR A 137 -22.11 -23.89 -24.39
CA TYR A 137 -23.12 -24.62 -23.63
C TYR A 137 -22.54 -25.25 -22.35
N LYS A 138 -21.33 -25.81 -22.41
CA LYS A 138 -20.61 -26.35 -21.25
C LYS A 138 -20.31 -25.28 -20.20
N GLU A 139 -19.82 -24.11 -20.63
CA GLU A 139 -19.53 -22.99 -19.72
C GLU A 139 -20.82 -22.42 -19.10
N TYR A 140 -21.90 -22.28 -19.87
CA TYR A 140 -23.22 -21.88 -19.35
C TYR A 140 -23.71 -22.84 -18.25
N ASN A 141 -23.72 -24.15 -18.52
CA ASN A 141 -24.19 -25.15 -17.55
C ASN A 141 -23.30 -25.22 -16.30
N LYS A 142 -21.99 -25.05 -16.46
CA LYS A 142 -21.03 -24.93 -15.35
C LYS A 142 -21.35 -23.74 -14.45
N GLN A 143 -21.62 -22.56 -15.02
CA GLN A 143 -22.00 -21.36 -14.26
C GLN A 143 -23.37 -21.52 -13.59
N HIS A 144 -24.35 -22.07 -14.31
CA HIS A 144 -25.68 -22.36 -13.79
C HIS A 144 -25.64 -23.33 -12.61
N LEU A 145 -24.84 -24.40 -12.70
CA LEU A 145 -24.64 -25.34 -11.59
C LEU A 145 -24.06 -24.63 -10.35
N LEU A 146 -23.02 -23.82 -10.52
CA LEU A 146 -22.42 -23.08 -9.40
C LEU A 146 -23.43 -22.11 -8.76
N MET A 147 -24.26 -21.46 -9.56
CA MET A 147 -25.32 -20.57 -9.08
C MET A 147 -26.32 -21.34 -8.21
N LEU A 148 -26.81 -22.50 -8.68
CA LEU A 148 -27.72 -23.36 -7.92
C LEU A 148 -27.11 -23.85 -6.61
N ILE A 149 -25.85 -24.32 -6.64
CA ILE A 149 -25.14 -24.74 -5.42
C ILE A 149 -25.02 -23.56 -4.44
N THR A 150 -24.65 -22.38 -4.94
CA THR A 150 -24.50 -21.17 -4.14
C THR A 150 -25.80 -20.73 -3.47
N GLU A 151 -26.91 -20.77 -4.21
CA GLU A 151 -28.23 -20.38 -3.70
C GLU A 151 -28.70 -21.34 -2.61
N ASN A 152 -28.55 -22.64 -2.83
CA ASN A 152 -28.90 -23.64 -1.82
C ASN A 152 -28.03 -23.53 -0.56
N ILE A 153 -26.71 -23.36 -0.70
CA ILE A 153 -25.84 -23.10 0.46
C ILE A 153 -26.36 -21.89 1.23
N LYS A 154 -26.66 -20.77 0.57
CA LYS A 154 -27.17 -19.56 1.21
C LYS A 154 -28.48 -19.78 1.96
N ASN A 155 -29.41 -20.56 1.39
CA ASN A 155 -30.69 -20.87 2.01
C ASN A 155 -30.51 -21.64 3.33
N PHE A 156 -29.55 -22.56 3.39
CA PHE A 156 -29.31 -23.40 4.58
C PHE A 156 -28.25 -22.83 5.55
N LEU A 157 -27.53 -21.75 5.20
CA LEU A 157 -26.47 -21.18 6.05
C LEU A 157 -26.94 -20.76 7.45
N ASN A 158 -28.20 -20.31 7.58
CA ASN A 158 -28.73 -19.75 8.82
C ASN A 158 -29.74 -20.68 9.52
N ASP A 159 -30.00 -21.88 9.00
CA ASP A 159 -30.97 -22.82 9.58
C ASP A 159 -30.26 -24.05 10.18
N LEU A 160 -30.21 -24.09 11.51
CA LEU A 160 -29.60 -25.19 12.27
C LEU A 160 -30.34 -26.52 12.07
N LYS A 161 -31.65 -26.51 11.75
CA LYS A 161 -32.42 -27.73 11.51
C LYS A 161 -32.05 -28.40 10.19
N GLU A 162 -31.54 -27.61 9.25
CA GLU A 162 -31.20 -28.01 7.88
C GLU A 162 -29.69 -28.19 7.67
N ILE A 163 -28.92 -28.40 8.74
CA ILE A 163 -27.47 -28.57 8.64
C ILE A 163 -27.05 -29.73 7.73
N HIS A 164 -27.86 -30.79 7.66
CA HIS A 164 -27.64 -31.93 6.77
C HIS A 164 -27.70 -31.51 5.29
N ASN A 165 -28.63 -30.63 4.93
CA ASN A 165 -28.74 -30.06 3.58
C ASN A 165 -27.56 -29.13 3.29
N LEU A 166 -27.11 -28.32 4.25
CA LEU A 166 -25.90 -27.52 4.11
C LEU A 166 -24.68 -28.41 3.82
N VAL A 167 -24.46 -29.47 4.60
CA VAL A 167 -23.36 -30.42 4.40
C VAL A 167 -23.43 -31.07 3.01
N PHE A 168 -24.63 -31.48 2.57
CA PHE A 168 -24.83 -32.03 1.23
C PHE A 168 -24.37 -31.07 0.13
N TYR A 169 -24.78 -29.79 0.20
CA TYR A 169 -24.40 -28.81 -0.81
C TYR A 169 -22.95 -28.34 -0.69
N LEU A 170 -22.34 -28.36 0.50
CA LEU A 170 -20.90 -28.15 0.66
C LEU A 170 -20.09 -29.28 0.02
N LYS A 171 -20.53 -30.53 0.19
CA LYS A 171 -19.94 -31.69 -0.50
C LYS A 171 -20.10 -31.59 -2.01
N PHE A 172 -21.26 -31.11 -2.47
CA PHE A 172 -21.47 -30.86 -3.89
C PHE A 172 -20.56 -29.73 -4.43
N LEU A 173 -20.33 -28.67 -3.64
CA LEU A 173 -19.43 -27.58 -3.99
C LEU A 173 -17.97 -28.05 -4.09
N VAL A 174 -17.50 -28.84 -3.12
CA VAL A 174 -16.14 -29.39 -3.14
C VAL A 174 -15.91 -30.22 -4.40
N LYS A 175 -16.82 -31.15 -4.73
CA LYS A 175 -16.71 -31.94 -5.96
C LYS A 175 -16.72 -31.07 -7.21
N TYR A 176 -17.52 -30.01 -7.23
CA TYR A 176 -17.51 -29.05 -8.32
C TYR A 176 -16.14 -28.36 -8.48
N GLU A 177 -15.52 -27.94 -7.38
CA GLU A 177 -14.23 -27.25 -7.40
C GLU A 177 -13.08 -28.17 -7.82
N LEU A 178 -13.07 -29.41 -7.33
CA LEU A 178 -12.10 -30.45 -7.72
C LEU A 178 -12.25 -30.82 -9.20
N TYR A 179 -13.48 -31.11 -9.65
CA TYR A 179 -13.75 -31.50 -11.04
C TYR A 179 -13.30 -30.43 -12.05
N PHE A 180 -13.61 -29.16 -11.79
CA PHE A 180 -13.24 -28.06 -12.69
C PHE A 180 -11.84 -27.49 -12.44
N LYS A 181 -11.03 -28.15 -11.59
CA LYS A 181 -9.65 -27.76 -11.26
C LYS A 181 -9.52 -26.26 -10.98
N ARG A 182 -10.39 -25.71 -10.14
CA ARG A 182 -10.31 -24.28 -9.80
C ARG A 182 -9.04 -24.01 -8.99
N ASN A 183 -8.22 -23.06 -9.45
CA ASN A 183 -7.01 -22.65 -8.74
C ASN A 183 -7.31 -22.22 -7.29
N GLU A 184 -6.38 -22.49 -6.39
CA GLU A 184 -6.52 -22.45 -4.93
C GLU A 184 -6.84 -21.05 -4.34
N MET A 185 -6.49 -19.95 -5.04
CA MET A 185 -6.91 -18.60 -4.62
C MET A 185 -8.36 -18.23 -4.96
N SER A 186 -9.15 -19.18 -5.47
CA SER A 186 -10.49 -18.95 -6.00
C SER A 186 -11.60 -19.80 -5.39
N PHE A 187 -11.38 -20.38 -4.20
CA PHE A 187 -12.43 -21.12 -3.50
C PHE A 187 -13.71 -20.29 -3.40
N CYS A 188 -14.81 -20.92 -3.76
CA CYS A 188 -16.12 -20.33 -3.86
C CYS A 188 -16.68 -20.04 -2.47
N ILE A 189 -16.36 -20.87 -1.48
CA ILE A 189 -17.00 -20.79 -0.16
C ILE A 189 -16.81 -19.42 0.52
N PRO A 190 -15.60 -18.81 0.66
CA PRO A 190 -15.53 -17.48 1.27
C PRO A 190 -16.23 -16.40 0.44
N ARG A 191 -16.35 -16.56 -0.89
CA ARG A 191 -17.13 -15.63 -1.73
C ARG A 191 -18.63 -15.75 -1.49
N ILE A 192 -19.12 -16.98 -1.31
CA ILE A 192 -20.52 -17.27 -0.98
C ILE A 192 -20.87 -16.67 0.38
N LEU A 193 -20.05 -16.94 1.40
CA LEU A 193 -20.22 -16.41 2.76
C LEU A 193 -20.16 -14.88 2.79
N PHE A 194 -19.20 -14.27 2.10
CA PHE A 194 -19.14 -12.82 1.98
C PHE A 194 -20.38 -12.24 1.27
N SER A 195 -20.88 -12.91 0.23
CA SER A 195 -22.08 -12.45 -0.48
C SER A 195 -23.34 -12.50 0.41
N ASP A 196 -23.48 -13.50 1.27
CA ASP A 196 -24.55 -13.56 2.28
C ASP A 196 -24.44 -12.40 3.26
N LEU A 197 -23.25 -12.23 3.85
CA LEU A 197 -22.98 -11.14 4.79
C LEU A 197 -23.23 -9.77 4.17
N LYS A 198 -22.76 -9.56 2.94
CA LYS A 198 -22.92 -8.30 2.23
C LYS A 198 -24.40 -7.91 2.14
N LYS A 199 -25.29 -8.83 1.78
CA LYS A 199 -26.73 -8.54 1.71
C LYS A 199 -27.27 -8.09 3.08
N SER A 200 -26.97 -8.85 4.13
CA SER A 200 -27.37 -8.53 5.51
C SER A 200 -26.80 -7.19 5.97
N PHE A 201 -25.52 -6.94 5.71
CA PHE A 201 -24.83 -5.70 6.07
C PHE A 201 -25.42 -4.49 5.37
N TYR A 202 -25.66 -4.58 4.06
CA TYR A 202 -26.28 -3.50 3.30
C TYR A 202 -27.67 -3.19 3.86
N PHE A 203 -28.49 -4.21 4.10
CA PHE A 203 -29.82 -4.04 4.65
C PHE A 203 -29.80 -3.34 6.03
N HIS A 204 -28.98 -3.80 6.96
CA HIS A 204 -28.97 -3.26 8.32
C HIS A 204 -28.21 -1.94 8.47
N PHE A 205 -27.12 -1.76 7.72
CA PHE A 205 -26.16 -0.69 7.97
C PHE A 205 -25.98 0.26 6.79
N LEU A 206 -26.57 0.05 5.61
CA LEU A 206 -26.45 1.00 4.48
C LEU A 206 -27.79 1.51 3.94
N THR A 207 -28.91 1.11 4.53
CA THR A 207 -30.24 1.64 4.21
C THR A 207 -30.75 2.58 5.31
N GLU A 208 -31.95 3.15 5.14
CA GLU A 208 -32.63 4.02 6.12
C GLU A 208 -33.16 3.30 7.37
N LYS A 209 -32.65 2.10 7.67
CA LYS A 209 -33.02 1.37 8.89
C LYS A 209 -32.50 2.07 10.13
N SER A 210 -33.23 1.92 11.24
CA SER A 210 -32.82 2.42 12.57
C SER A 210 -31.48 1.85 13.07
N THR A 211 -31.02 0.75 12.48
CA THR A 211 -29.72 0.12 12.77
C THR A 211 -28.54 0.81 12.06
N ASN A 212 -28.80 1.64 11.04
CA ASN A 212 -27.77 2.41 10.35
C ASN A 212 -27.43 3.68 11.13
N ARG A 213 -26.62 3.51 12.18
CA ARG A 213 -26.25 4.56 13.12
C ARG A 213 -24.75 4.66 13.27
N LEU A 214 -24.18 5.82 12.95
CA LEU A 214 -22.75 6.09 13.11
C LEU A 214 -22.34 6.26 14.57
N ASP A 215 -23.28 6.58 15.47
CA ASP A 215 -23.07 6.69 16.91
C ASP A 215 -23.19 5.33 17.64
N LYS A 216 -23.59 4.27 16.92
CA LYS A 216 -23.70 2.89 17.43
C LYS A 216 -22.86 1.87 16.62
N PRO A 217 -21.56 2.13 16.39
CA PRO A 217 -20.69 1.21 15.67
C PRO A 217 -20.58 -0.17 16.34
N GLU A 218 -20.77 -0.26 17.65
CA GLU A 218 -20.77 -1.53 18.38
C GLU A 218 -21.81 -2.54 17.85
N TRP A 219 -22.94 -2.07 17.30
CA TRP A 219 -23.96 -2.95 16.71
C TRP A 219 -23.47 -3.59 15.41
N MET A 220 -22.77 -2.81 14.59
CA MET A 220 -22.15 -3.29 13.36
C MET A 220 -21.07 -4.31 13.67
N PHE A 221 -20.13 -4.00 14.56
CA PHE A 221 -19.04 -4.91 14.90
C PHE A 221 -19.55 -6.19 15.58
N LYS A 222 -20.54 -6.11 16.47
CA LYS A 222 -21.21 -7.30 17.03
C LYS A 222 -21.88 -8.16 15.95
N HIS A 223 -22.53 -7.53 14.97
CA HIS A 223 -23.11 -8.26 13.84
C HIS A 223 -22.04 -9.00 13.02
N LEU A 224 -20.94 -8.32 12.70
CA LEU A 224 -19.81 -8.90 11.97
C LEU A 224 -19.19 -10.07 12.74
N LEU A 225 -18.88 -9.91 14.03
CA LEU A 225 -18.31 -10.98 14.86
C LEU A 225 -19.23 -12.20 14.94
N LYS A 226 -20.53 -12.00 15.14
CA LYS A 226 -21.50 -13.10 15.18
C LYS A 226 -21.54 -13.87 13.86
N LYS A 227 -21.49 -13.16 12.73
CA LYS A 227 -21.46 -13.78 11.40
C LYS A 227 -20.14 -14.50 11.14
N ILE A 228 -19.00 -13.91 11.48
CA ILE A 228 -17.67 -14.53 11.37
C ILE A 228 -17.62 -15.83 12.18
N GLU A 229 -18.14 -15.84 13.41
CA GLU A 229 -18.16 -17.05 14.24
C GLU A 229 -19.00 -18.17 13.61
N SER A 230 -20.17 -17.83 13.06
CA SER A 230 -21.00 -18.79 12.31
C SER A 230 -20.30 -19.32 11.07
N TYR A 231 -19.70 -18.44 10.28
CA TYR A 231 -18.99 -18.78 9.06
C TYR A 231 -17.73 -19.59 9.31
N PHE A 232 -17.02 -19.35 10.40
CA PHE A 232 -15.87 -20.15 10.78
C PHE A 232 -16.25 -21.62 10.99
N LYS A 233 -17.40 -21.90 11.62
CA LYS A 233 -17.92 -23.28 11.75
C LYS A 233 -18.22 -23.90 10.38
N THR A 234 -18.84 -23.15 9.47
CA THR A 234 -19.09 -23.60 8.09
C THR A 234 -17.78 -23.87 7.33
N LEU A 235 -16.78 -23.01 7.50
CA LEU A 235 -15.45 -23.19 6.90
C LEU A 235 -14.77 -24.45 7.43
N GLN A 236 -14.85 -24.73 8.73
CA GLN A 236 -14.31 -25.98 9.30
C GLN A 236 -14.98 -27.23 8.70
N ILE A 237 -16.30 -27.21 8.52
CA ILE A 237 -17.03 -28.31 7.87
C ILE A 237 -16.57 -28.46 6.41
N TYR A 238 -16.53 -27.35 5.67
CA TYR A 238 -16.08 -27.34 4.28
C TYR A 238 -14.64 -27.87 4.14
N THR A 239 -13.71 -27.44 4.99
CA THR A 239 -12.33 -27.92 4.98
C THR A 239 -12.27 -29.43 5.18
N LYS A 240 -12.99 -29.99 6.15
CA LYS A 240 -13.02 -31.44 6.38
C LYS A 240 -13.49 -32.19 5.15
N ILE A 241 -14.61 -31.74 4.56
CA ILE A 241 -15.16 -32.34 3.33
C ILE A 241 -14.17 -32.25 2.17
N TYR A 242 -13.48 -31.11 2.03
CA TYR A 242 -12.47 -30.90 0.99
C TYR A 242 -11.31 -31.89 1.09
N PHE A 243 -10.74 -32.07 2.28
CA PHE A 243 -9.65 -33.02 2.50
C PHE A 243 -10.09 -34.49 2.43
N GLU A 244 -11.33 -34.82 2.81
CA GLU A 244 -11.92 -36.15 2.61
C GLU A 244 -12.05 -36.49 1.11
N GLU A 245 -12.64 -35.60 0.32
CA GLU A 245 -12.82 -35.83 -1.13
C GLU A 245 -11.48 -35.83 -1.88
N LEU A 246 -10.49 -35.02 -1.47
CA LEU A 246 -9.14 -35.08 -2.03
C LEU A 246 -8.47 -36.43 -1.81
N LYS A 247 -8.62 -37.05 -0.63
CA LYS A 247 -8.10 -38.40 -0.35
C LYS A 247 -8.74 -39.43 -1.27
N ASP A 248 -10.05 -39.36 -1.44
CA ASP A 248 -10.80 -40.26 -2.32
C ASP A 248 -10.40 -40.11 -3.80
N GLU A 249 -10.12 -38.88 -4.27
CA GLU A 249 -9.63 -38.65 -5.63
C GLU A 249 -8.20 -39.14 -5.85
N ASN A 250 -7.30 -38.94 -4.87
CA ASN A 250 -5.92 -39.44 -4.93
C ASN A 250 -5.87 -40.97 -4.95
N LEU A 251 -6.72 -41.64 -4.18
CA LEU A 251 -6.86 -43.11 -4.18
C LEU A 251 -7.36 -43.66 -5.52
N LYS A 252 -8.20 -42.92 -6.25
CA LYS A 252 -8.75 -43.36 -7.54
C LYS A 252 -7.79 -43.20 -8.71
N ASN A 253 -6.88 -42.22 -8.64
CA ASN A 253 -6.04 -41.86 -9.77
C ASN A 253 -4.68 -42.60 -9.80
N ASN A 254 -4.38 -43.51 -8.85
CA ASN A 254 -3.14 -44.32 -8.80
C ASN A 254 -1.87 -43.52 -9.11
N SER A 255 -1.87 -42.26 -8.71
CA SER A 255 -0.82 -41.32 -8.98
C SER A 255 -0.30 -40.82 -7.66
N ASP A 256 1.00 -40.98 -7.44
CA ASP A 256 1.81 -40.08 -6.61
C ASP A 256 1.83 -38.66 -7.22
N LEU A 257 0.66 -38.17 -7.67
CA LEU A 257 0.45 -36.78 -7.94
C LEU A 257 0.52 -36.12 -6.57
N GLN A 258 1.73 -35.66 -6.27
CA GLN A 258 1.95 -34.42 -5.55
C GLN A 258 1.06 -33.36 -6.21
N ILE A 259 -0.24 -33.36 -5.89
CA ILE A 259 -0.99 -32.12 -5.84
C ILE A 259 -0.14 -31.33 -4.86
N ASN A 260 0.60 -30.35 -5.40
CA ASN A 260 1.45 -29.45 -4.64
C ASN A 260 0.57 -28.87 -3.54
N ASN A 261 0.55 -29.52 -2.38
CA ASN A 261 -0.32 -29.17 -1.27
C ASN A 261 0.25 -27.87 -0.73
N LEU A 262 -0.23 -26.75 -1.26
CA LEU A 262 0.13 -25.41 -0.82
C LEU A 262 -0.12 -25.23 0.67
N PHE A 263 -0.99 -26.07 1.25
CA PHE A 263 -1.27 -26.13 2.68
C PHE A 263 -0.86 -27.47 3.24
N SER A 264 -0.02 -27.42 4.27
CA SER A 264 0.49 -28.59 4.98
C SER A 264 -0.59 -29.25 5.87
N THR A 265 -1.64 -28.52 6.25
CA THR A 265 -2.68 -28.99 7.18
C THR A 265 -4.08 -28.38 6.92
N GLU A 266 -5.14 -29.08 7.35
CA GLU A 266 -6.53 -28.56 7.39
C GLU A 266 -6.63 -27.23 8.16
N LYS A 267 -5.83 -27.08 9.22
CA LYS A 267 -5.81 -25.88 10.06
C LYS A 267 -5.30 -24.66 9.29
N GLU A 268 -4.22 -24.84 8.53
CA GLU A 268 -3.64 -23.81 7.68
C GLU A 268 -4.61 -23.39 6.56
N PHE A 269 -5.24 -24.36 5.89
CA PHE A 269 -6.26 -24.12 4.87
C PHE A 269 -7.44 -23.29 5.42
N THR A 270 -7.98 -23.69 6.58
CA THR A 270 -9.09 -23.00 7.21
C THR A 270 -8.70 -21.58 7.60
N LYS A 271 -7.50 -21.39 8.16
CA LYS A 271 -6.97 -20.08 8.53
C LYS A 271 -6.86 -19.15 7.32
N ASN A 272 -6.29 -19.61 6.22
CA ASN A 272 -6.11 -18.81 5.00
C ASN A 272 -7.44 -18.45 4.34
N THR A 273 -8.39 -19.39 4.33
CA THR A 273 -9.75 -19.14 3.80
C THR A 273 -10.51 -18.12 4.65
N LEU A 274 -10.38 -18.20 5.98
CA LEU A 274 -10.93 -17.22 6.91
C LEU A 274 -10.26 -15.85 6.75
N ASN A 275 -8.94 -15.80 6.58
CA ASN A 275 -8.21 -14.56 6.35
C ASN A 275 -8.72 -13.83 5.10
N TYR A 276 -8.90 -14.55 3.99
CA TYR A 276 -9.48 -13.99 2.78
C TYR A 276 -10.89 -13.43 3.01
N LEU A 277 -11.73 -14.13 3.78
CA LEU A 277 -13.06 -13.66 4.16
C LEU A 277 -12.99 -12.37 4.98
N ILE A 278 -12.13 -12.30 6.00
CA ILE A 278 -11.95 -11.10 6.84
C ILE A 278 -11.48 -9.91 6.00
N CYS A 279 -10.53 -10.09 5.09
CA CYS A 279 -10.11 -9.05 4.16
C CYS A 279 -11.29 -8.50 3.34
N LYS A 280 -12.21 -9.37 2.88
CA LYS A 280 -13.44 -8.93 2.22
C LYS A 280 -14.38 -8.20 3.17
N ILE A 281 -14.54 -8.65 4.41
CA ILE A 281 -15.35 -7.98 5.43
C ILE A 281 -14.84 -6.57 5.70
N ASN A 282 -13.52 -6.38 5.78
CA ASN A 282 -12.91 -5.06 6.00
C ASN A 282 -13.26 -4.07 4.90
N THR A 283 -13.53 -4.54 3.66
CA THR A 283 -14.04 -3.66 2.60
C THR A 283 -15.41 -3.05 2.92
N LEU A 284 -16.26 -3.73 3.70
CA LEU A 284 -17.55 -3.19 4.16
C LEU A 284 -17.36 -2.15 5.27
N ILE A 285 -16.43 -2.40 6.19
CA ILE A 285 -16.07 -1.43 7.24
C ILE A 285 -15.50 -0.16 6.59
N CYS A 286 -14.67 -0.28 5.55
CA CYS A 286 -14.18 0.86 4.77
C CYS A 286 -15.30 1.71 4.15
N LEU A 287 -16.45 1.12 3.79
CA LEU A 287 -17.60 1.92 3.33
C LEU A 287 -18.12 2.83 4.44
N LYS A 288 -18.15 2.34 5.69
CA LYS A 288 -18.52 3.16 6.85
C LYS A 288 -17.50 4.23 7.21
N VAL A 289 -16.21 3.93 7.08
CA VAL A 289 -15.15 4.94 7.24
C VAL A 289 -15.33 6.06 6.20
N ARG A 290 -15.73 5.75 4.96
CA ARG A 290 -16.02 6.77 3.94
C ARG A 290 -17.24 7.62 4.27
N GLU A 291 -18.28 7.07 4.89
CA GLU A 291 -19.41 7.87 5.39
C GLU A 291 -18.95 8.85 6.48
N LEU A 292 -18.16 8.37 7.45
CA LEU A 292 -17.57 9.24 8.48
C LEU A 292 -16.68 10.33 7.88
N TYR A 293 -15.94 10.02 6.81
CA TYR A 293 -15.09 11.00 6.12
C TYR A 293 -15.92 12.18 5.58
N LYS A 294 -17.08 11.90 4.98
CA LYS A 294 -18.00 12.88 4.38
C LYS A 294 -18.87 13.64 5.36
N LEU A 295 -18.87 13.23 6.64
CA LEU A 295 -19.71 13.85 7.66
C LEU A 295 -19.28 15.31 7.89
N GLU A 296 -20.24 16.23 7.82
CA GLU A 296 -20.09 17.65 8.17
C GLU A 296 -20.88 17.91 9.47
N SER A 297 -20.33 17.49 10.60
CA SER A 297 -20.97 17.64 11.91
C SER A 297 -19.93 17.98 12.98
N GLN A 298 -20.34 18.78 13.96
CA GLN A 298 -19.53 19.08 15.14
C GLN A 298 -19.22 17.82 15.97
N GLN A 299 -20.04 16.77 15.85
CA GLN A 299 -19.84 15.50 16.55
C GLN A 299 -18.85 14.56 15.84
N LYS A 300 -18.34 14.93 14.66
CA LYS A 300 -17.47 14.08 13.83
C LYS A 300 -16.30 13.48 14.60
N ARG A 301 -15.60 14.29 15.41
CA ARG A 301 -14.47 13.85 16.24
C ARG A 301 -14.85 12.73 17.18
N SER A 302 -15.92 12.92 17.96
CA SER A 302 -16.39 11.94 18.93
C SER A 302 -16.88 10.65 18.25
N LEU A 303 -17.55 10.77 17.10
CA LEU A 303 -18.01 9.63 16.32
C LEU A 303 -16.84 8.82 15.74
N VAL A 304 -15.83 9.48 15.17
CA VAL A 304 -14.64 8.81 14.63
C VAL A 304 -13.85 8.14 15.75
N LEU A 305 -13.68 8.80 16.90
CA LEU A 305 -13.03 8.18 18.06
C LEU A 305 -13.79 6.93 18.51
N HIS A 306 -15.10 7.04 18.77
CA HIS A 306 -15.91 5.90 19.20
C HIS A 306 -15.89 4.74 18.20
N PHE A 307 -16.00 5.04 16.90
CA PHE A 307 -15.87 4.03 15.84
C PHE A 307 -14.52 3.34 15.86
N SER A 308 -13.44 4.09 16.07
CA SER A 308 -12.08 3.54 16.11
C SER A 308 -11.86 2.67 17.35
N LEU A 309 -12.38 3.07 18.50
CA LEU A 309 -12.34 2.27 19.73
C LEU A 309 -13.10 0.95 19.58
N GLU A 310 -14.30 0.96 18.98
CA GLU A 310 -15.05 -0.28 18.72
C GLU A 310 -14.41 -1.15 17.63
N PHE A 311 -13.72 -0.54 16.65
CA PHE A 311 -12.93 -1.27 15.66
C PHE A 311 -11.75 -2.00 16.31
N LEU A 312 -11.02 -1.35 17.22
CA LEU A 312 -9.94 -2.00 17.97
C LEU A 312 -10.45 -3.21 18.77
N LYS A 313 -11.61 -3.10 19.42
CA LYS A 313 -12.25 -4.25 20.12
C LYS A 313 -12.56 -5.39 19.15
N TYR A 314 -13.06 -5.06 17.96
CA TYR A 314 -13.30 -6.03 16.90
C TYR A 314 -12.00 -6.71 16.45
N GLN A 315 -10.96 -5.93 16.15
CA GLN A 315 -9.65 -6.41 15.73
C GLN A 315 -9.04 -7.37 16.76
N ASN A 316 -9.01 -6.96 18.04
CA ASN A 316 -8.54 -7.79 19.15
C ASN A 316 -9.31 -9.11 19.25
N THR A 317 -10.63 -9.07 19.09
CA THR A 317 -11.45 -10.30 19.14
C THR A 317 -11.12 -11.26 18.00
N ILE A 318 -10.86 -10.74 16.80
CA ILE A 318 -10.48 -11.54 15.63
C ILE A 318 -9.11 -12.17 15.83
N GLU A 319 -8.15 -11.38 16.29
CA GLU A 319 -6.80 -11.84 16.57
C GLU A 319 -6.79 -12.91 17.68
N GLU A 320 -7.49 -12.68 18.79
CA GLU A 320 -7.62 -13.63 19.89
C GLU A 320 -8.20 -14.98 19.48
N LYS A 321 -9.31 -14.95 18.75
CA LYS A 321 -10.06 -16.16 18.42
C LYS A 321 -9.47 -16.91 17.24
N TYR A 322 -8.85 -16.21 16.30
CA TYR A 322 -8.48 -16.76 14.99
C TYR A 322 -7.00 -16.59 14.63
N ASN A 323 -6.22 -15.83 15.41
CA ASN A 323 -4.82 -15.50 15.15
C ASN A 323 -4.63 -14.87 13.75
N LEU A 324 -5.47 -13.87 13.45
CA LEU A 324 -5.51 -13.14 12.20
C LEU A 324 -5.48 -11.64 12.47
N ILE A 325 -4.69 -10.91 11.68
CA ILE A 325 -4.58 -9.46 11.73
C ILE A 325 -5.68 -8.84 10.85
N SER A 326 -6.30 -7.78 11.33
CA SER A 326 -7.39 -7.08 10.63
C SER A 326 -7.19 -5.57 10.70
N ASP A 327 -6.52 -5.00 9.69
CA ASP A 327 -6.20 -3.57 9.67
C ASP A 327 -7.08 -2.76 8.71
N ILE A 328 -7.32 -1.51 9.08
CA ILE A 328 -7.96 -0.48 8.24
C ILE A 328 -7.15 0.83 8.35
N PRO A 329 -6.07 0.99 7.56
CA PRO A 329 -5.20 2.17 7.65
C PRO A 329 -5.93 3.51 7.47
N VAL A 330 -6.93 3.55 6.59
CA VAL A 330 -7.73 4.75 6.30
C VAL A 330 -8.49 5.27 7.53
N LEU A 331 -8.81 4.40 8.50
CA LEU A 331 -9.47 4.81 9.75
C LEU A 331 -8.51 5.59 10.65
N LEU A 332 -7.26 5.13 10.76
CA LEU A 332 -6.21 5.80 11.52
C LEU A 332 -5.90 7.19 10.94
N GLU A 333 -5.77 7.28 9.62
CA GLU A 333 -5.61 8.56 8.91
C GLU A 333 -6.74 9.53 9.21
N LEU A 334 -7.99 9.06 9.19
CA LEU A 334 -9.17 9.89 9.51
C LEU A 334 -9.17 10.35 10.97
N LEU A 335 -8.81 9.48 11.91
CA LEU A 335 -8.72 9.82 13.34
C LEU A 335 -7.69 10.93 13.57
N ILE A 336 -6.49 10.79 13.00
CA ILE A 336 -5.42 11.79 13.08
C ILE A 336 -5.88 13.11 12.46
N LYS A 337 -6.51 13.06 11.27
CA LYS A 337 -7.01 14.25 10.58
C LYS A 337 -8.00 15.02 11.44
N VAL A 338 -9.04 14.36 11.95
CA VAL A 338 -10.08 15.03 12.75
C VAL A 338 -9.54 15.53 14.08
N GLN A 339 -8.56 14.84 14.67
CA GLN A 339 -7.88 15.33 15.87
C GLN A 339 -7.05 16.60 15.58
N LYS A 340 -6.31 16.65 14.47
CA LYS A 340 -5.57 17.87 14.06
C LYS A 340 -6.51 19.04 13.77
N GLU A 341 -7.63 18.81 13.10
CA GLU A 341 -8.65 19.84 12.85
C GLU A 341 -9.17 20.43 14.17
N PHE A 342 -9.49 19.58 15.15
CA PHE A 342 -9.90 20.01 16.48
C PHE A 342 -8.81 20.81 17.21
N LEU A 343 -7.57 20.31 17.21
CA LEU A 343 -6.44 21.00 17.84
C LEU A 343 -6.15 22.36 17.19
N SER A 344 -6.25 22.44 15.87
CA SER A 344 -6.08 23.69 15.10
C SER A 344 -7.10 24.73 15.56
N GLN A 345 -8.37 24.34 15.71
CA GLN A 345 -9.42 25.24 16.18
C GLN A 345 -9.18 25.69 17.62
N GLN A 346 -8.76 24.79 18.51
CA GLN A 346 -8.45 25.13 19.91
C GLN A 346 -7.27 26.10 20.02
N LEU A 347 -6.21 25.90 19.23
CA LEU A 347 -5.06 26.79 19.16
C LEU A 347 -5.44 28.14 18.58
N TYR A 348 -6.21 28.17 17.49
CA TYR A 348 -6.74 29.42 16.93
C TYR A 348 -7.53 30.23 17.96
N ASN A 349 -8.50 29.60 18.63
CA ASN A 349 -9.29 30.24 19.68
C ASN A 349 -8.44 30.70 20.88
N THR A 350 -7.30 30.04 21.13
CA THR A 350 -6.35 30.44 22.17
C THR A 350 -5.60 31.70 21.77
N HIS A 351 -5.15 31.76 20.52
CA HIS A 351 -4.38 32.88 19.97
C HIS A 351 -5.19 34.18 19.83
N GLU A 352 -6.52 34.12 19.74
CA GLU A 352 -7.41 35.29 19.80
C GLU A 352 -7.50 35.93 21.20
N LYS A 353 -7.11 35.21 22.26
CA LYS A 353 -7.10 35.73 23.63
C LYS A 353 -5.87 36.60 23.88
N THR A 354 -5.82 37.25 25.04
CA THR A 354 -4.66 38.04 25.46
C THR A 354 -3.40 37.16 25.65
N PRO A 355 -2.21 37.64 25.26
CA PRO A 355 -0.93 36.93 25.37
C PRO A 355 -0.65 36.25 26.72
N LEU A 356 -1.04 36.89 27.82
CA LEU A 356 -0.83 36.40 29.19
C LEU A 356 -1.59 35.10 29.51
N GLY A 357 -2.61 34.73 28.72
CA GLY A 357 -3.43 33.53 28.93
C GLY A 357 -3.06 32.33 28.06
N TRP A 358 -2.19 32.50 27.06
CA TRP A 358 -1.96 31.47 26.04
C TRP A 358 -1.37 30.18 26.61
N PHE A 359 -0.36 30.28 27.46
CA PHE A 359 0.35 29.11 27.99
C PHE A 359 -0.54 28.22 28.88
N LYS A 360 -1.43 28.82 29.66
CA LYS A 360 -2.44 28.08 30.43
C LYS A 360 -3.35 27.25 29.51
N GLU A 361 -3.74 27.79 28.37
CA GLU A 361 -4.56 27.08 27.39
C GLU A 361 -3.74 26.04 26.61
N TYR A 362 -2.49 26.33 26.27
CA TYR A 362 -1.58 25.33 25.67
C TYR A 362 -1.45 24.10 26.56
N PHE A 363 -1.27 24.28 27.87
CA PHE A 363 -1.26 23.18 28.83
C PHE A 363 -2.56 22.39 28.85
N ARG A 364 -3.70 23.07 28.80
CA ARG A 364 -5.02 22.41 28.73
C ARG A 364 -5.15 21.58 27.45
N ILE A 365 -4.70 22.11 26.31
CA ILE A 365 -4.75 21.43 25.00
C ILE A 365 -3.85 20.20 25.00
N LEU A 366 -2.61 20.31 25.50
CA LEU A 366 -1.68 19.18 25.62
C LEU A 366 -2.29 18.06 26.46
N LYS A 367 -2.81 18.39 27.65
CA LYS A 367 -3.44 17.41 28.55
C LYS A 367 -4.67 16.74 27.94
N GLU A 368 -5.54 17.51 27.25
CA GLU A 368 -6.68 16.92 26.53
C GLU A 368 -6.22 15.97 25.42
N ASN A 369 -5.15 16.31 24.71
CA ASN A 369 -4.57 15.45 23.68
C ASN A 369 -3.97 14.17 24.26
N THR A 370 -3.28 14.24 25.41
CA THR A 370 -2.80 13.07 26.14
C THR A 370 -3.95 12.15 26.51
N LEU A 371 -5.03 12.68 27.08
CA LEU A 371 -6.23 11.90 27.43
C LEU A 371 -6.89 11.24 26.21
N PHE A 372 -6.98 11.98 25.10
CA PHE A 372 -7.49 11.45 23.83
C PHE A 372 -6.64 10.27 23.35
N CYS A 373 -5.33 10.42 23.32
CA CYS A 373 -4.41 9.36 22.91
C CYS A 373 -4.50 8.16 23.87
N ASN A 374 -4.49 8.40 25.19
CA ASN A 374 -4.64 7.36 26.21
C ASN A 374 -5.92 6.54 26.05
N SER A 375 -7.03 7.18 25.68
CA SER A 375 -8.29 6.45 25.44
C SER A 375 -8.18 5.43 24.31
N TYR A 376 -7.40 5.74 23.27
CA TYR A 376 -7.12 4.85 22.15
C TYR A 376 -6.13 3.75 22.53
N VAL A 377 -5.04 4.13 23.20
CA VAL A 377 -3.96 3.26 23.71
C VAL A 377 -4.50 2.16 24.62
N LEU A 378 -5.44 2.48 25.52
CA LEU A 378 -6.02 1.52 26.47
C LEU A 378 -6.69 0.30 25.82
N LEU A 379 -7.20 0.45 24.59
CA LEU A 379 -7.85 -0.65 23.87
C LEU A 379 -6.90 -1.40 22.93
N ASP A 380 -5.92 -0.72 22.36
CA ASP A 380 -4.95 -1.28 21.41
C ASP A 380 -3.85 -2.10 22.14
N ILE A 381 -3.53 -1.79 23.41
CA ILE A 381 -2.60 -2.61 24.23
C ILE A 381 -3.06 -4.06 24.46
N ASN A 382 -4.35 -4.37 24.37
CA ASN A 382 -4.79 -5.78 24.46
C ASN A 382 -4.38 -6.61 23.22
N HIS A 383 -4.05 -5.97 22.10
CA HIS A 383 -3.47 -6.57 20.89
C HIS A 383 -2.02 -7.01 21.16
N LEU A 384 -1.16 -6.06 21.53
CA LEU A 384 0.28 -6.25 21.70
C LEU A 384 0.65 -7.24 22.84
N ARG A 385 -0.14 -7.30 23.93
CA ARG A 385 0.00 -8.30 25.01
C ARG A 385 -0.08 -9.75 24.53
N ARG A 386 -0.68 -10.01 23.36
CA ARG A 386 -0.95 -11.37 22.85
C ARG A 386 0.03 -11.81 21.79
N GLU A 387 0.50 -10.91 20.93
CA GLU A 387 1.62 -11.18 20.02
C GLU A 387 2.88 -11.54 20.80
N ASN A 388 3.22 -10.78 21.86
CA ASN A 388 4.36 -11.09 22.72
C ASN A 388 4.23 -12.44 23.45
N LYS A 389 3.02 -12.85 23.87
CA LYS A 389 2.79 -14.21 24.44
C LYS A 389 2.89 -15.31 23.39
N SER A 390 2.59 -15.04 22.12
CA SER A 390 2.72 -15.99 21.02
C SER A 390 4.19 -16.19 20.61
N LEU A 391 4.98 -15.11 20.60
CA LEU A 391 6.42 -15.13 20.35
C LEU A 391 7.18 -15.86 21.47
N ILE A 392 6.82 -15.62 22.74
CA ILE A 392 7.43 -16.33 23.89
C ILE A 392 7.08 -17.83 23.88
N ARG A 393 5.87 -18.21 23.44
CA ARG A 393 5.49 -19.64 23.29
C ARG A 393 6.20 -20.33 22.14
N ASN A 394 6.44 -19.64 21.02
CA ASN A 394 7.16 -20.20 19.88
C ASN A 394 8.67 -20.34 20.19
N ASN A 395 9.28 -19.34 20.84
CA ASN A 395 10.69 -19.39 21.22
C ASN A 395 10.97 -20.50 22.25
N ASN A 396 10.08 -20.72 23.22
CA ASN A 396 10.24 -21.81 24.21
C ASN A 396 10.03 -23.22 23.62
N SER A 397 9.52 -23.34 22.38
CA SER A 397 9.45 -24.62 21.66
C SER A 397 10.64 -24.88 20.74
N GLN A 398 11.53 -23.90 20.57
CA GLN A 398 12.73 -23.98 19.72
C GLN A 398 14.05 -24.03 20.51
N TYR A 399 14.02 -23.86 21.84
CA TYR A 399 15.19 -24.08 22.71
C TYR A 399 15.15 -25.43 23.41
N SER A 400 15.18 -26.48 22.60
CA SER A 400 15.86 -27.72 22.96
C SER A 400 16.61 -28.16 21.73
N ILE A 401 17.84 -27.69 21.57
CA ILE A 401 19.00 -28.37 20.98
C ILE A 401 20.13 -27.34 20.90
N ASP A 402 21.19 -27.66 21.62
CA ASP A 402 22.59 -27.30 21.46
C ASP A 402 23.03 -25.82 21.58
N SER A 403 23.47 -25.53 22.81
CA SER A 403 24.58 -24.67 23.14
C SER A 403 25.82 -24.95 22.27
N ASN A 404 26.25 -23.95 21.48
CA ASN A 404 27.64 -23.51 21.32
C ASN A 404 27.77 -22.57 20.11
N SER A 405 28.03 -21.27 20.36
CA SER A 405 29.15 -20.51 19.77
C SER A 405 28.98 -18.99 19.91
N SER A 406 29.92 -18.43 20.68
CA SER A 406 30.72 -17.23 20.34
C SER A 406 30.04 -15.88 20.06
N ILE A 407 30.17 -15.02 21.07
CA ILE A 407 30.25 -13.56 21.02
C ILE A 407 31.25 -13.10 19.93
N SER A 408 30.90 -12.09 19.12
CA SER A 408 31.77 -10.91 18.87
C SER A 408 31.17 -9.83 17.94
N ASN A 409 31.32 -8.58 18.41
CA ASN A 409 31.68 -7.33 17.71
C ASN A 409 30.63 -6.44 16.99
N PHE A 410 30.51 -5.25 17.60
CA PHE A 410 30.10 -3.94 17.08
C PHE A 410 30.58 -3.59 15.66
N SER A 411 29.77 -2.80 14.93
CA SER A 411 30.25 -1.52 14.39
C SER A 411 29.12 -0.51 14.14
N LYS A 412 29.46 0.76 14.38
CA LYS A 412 28.67 1.98 14.16
C LYS A 412 28.77 2.45 12.71
N ASN A 413 27.74 3.20 12.30
CA ASN A 413 27.63 4.18 11.21
C ASN A 413 26.84 3.70 10.00
N GLU A 414 25.64 4.24 9.85
CA GLU A 414 25.27 5.11 8.72
C GLU A 414 23.81 5.57 8.88
N ILE A 415 23.65 6.85 9.21
CA ILE A 415 22.41 7.59 9.05
C ILE A 415 22.35 7.98 7.58
N THR A 416 21.38 7.45 6.83
CA THR A 416 20.57 8.22 5.87
C THR A 416 19.54 7.31 5.20
N ASN A 417 18.29 7.79 5.16
CA ASN A 417 17.19 7.37 4.28
C ASN A 417 16.99 5.86 4.08
N GLN A 418 16.33 5.20 5.04
CA GLN A 418 15.69 3.92 4.79
C GLN A 418 14.19 3.99 5.09
N SER A 419 13.45 3.63 4.05
CA SER A 419 12.02 3.36 3.99
C SER A 419 11.48 2.72 5.26
N TYR A 420 10.42 3.30 5.81
CA TYR A 420 9.46 2.61 6.67
C TYR A 420 8.87 1.42 5.89
N LYS A 421 9.56 0.29 5.89
CA LYS A 421 9.08 -0.97 5.38
C LYS A 421 9.37 -2.03 6.43
N ASN A 422 8.28 -2.62 6.89
CA ASN A 422 8.17 -3.75 7.81
C ASN A 422 8.51 -3.42 9.26
N ASP A 423 7.51 -2.88 9.96
CA ASP A 423 7.20 -3.28 11.33
C ASP A 423 5.67 -3.12 11.47
N SER A 424 4.96 -4.23 11.66
CA SER A 424 3.55 -4.25 12.06
C SER A 424 3.35 -3.88 13.53
N ASP A 425 4.45 -3.61 14.23
CA ASP A 425 4.44 -3.01 15.55
C ASP A 425 4.35 -1.48 15.41
N ILE A 426 3.58 -0.83 16.30
CA ILE A 426 3.58 0.62 16.55
C ILE A 426 2.55 1.42 15.70
N SER A 427 1.25 1.15 15.83
CA SER A 427 0.19 2.13 15.49
C SER A 427 0.04 3.23 16.57
N ILE A 428 0.35 2.90 17.83
CA ILE A 428 -0.05 3.67 19.02
C ILE A 428 0.85 4.90 19.26
N PRO A 429 2.20 4.76 19.35
CA PRO A 429 3.09 5.92 19.39
C PRO A 429 2.91 6.92 18.24
N ILE A 430 2.42 6.46 17.09
CA ILE A 430 2.28 7.30 15.91
C ILE A 430 1.22 8.39 16.13
N ILE A 431 0.04 8.07 16.71
CA ILE A 431 -1.01 9.09 16.94
C ILE A 431 -0.53 10.15 17.93
N PHE A 432 0.03 9.71 19.06
CA PHE A 432 0.51 10.63 20.09
C PHE A 432 1.61 11.52 19.51
N ASN A 433 2.67 10.94 18.93
CA ASN A 433 3.78 11.72 18.36
C ASN A 433 3.31 12.70 17.27
N ILE A 434 2.46 12.24 16.34
CA ILE A 434 1.97 13.11 15.26
C ILE A 434 1.13 14.26 15.79
N THR A 435 0.27 14.03 16.78
CA THR A 435 -0.62 15.06 17.31
C THR A 435 0.08 15.99 18.30
N PHE A 436 0.99 15.48 19.14
CA PHE A 436 1.83 16.28 20.03
C PHE A 436 2.78 17.18 19.25
N GLN A 437 3.50 16.63 18.27
CA GLN A 437 4.40 17.41 17.43
C GLN A 437 3.64 18.50 16.67
N PHE A 438 2.43 18.19 16.20
CA PHE A 438 1.56 19.18 15.56
C PHE A 438 1.21 20.35 16.48
N ILE A 439 0.90 20.11 17.76
CA ILE A 439 0.63 21.16 18.75
C ILE A 439 1.89 22.03 18.94
N ILE A 440 3.04 21.40 19.16
CA ILE A 440 4.31 22.09 19.42
C ILE A 440 4.73 22.95 18.25
N ASP A 441 4.72 22.40 17.03
CA ASP A 441 5.07 23.14 15.82
C ASP A 441 4.11 24.32 15.61
N SER A 442 2.81 24.14 15.89
CA SER A 442 1.81 25.22 15.75
C SER A 442 2.01 26.35 16.77
N ILE A 443 2.30 26.01 18.03
CA ILE A 443 2.64 26.98 19.08
C ILE A 443 3.91 27.73 18.70
N PHE A 444 4.95 27.01 18.28
CA PHE A 444 6.22 27.59 17.87
C PHE A 444 6.05 28.61 16.74
N VAL A 445 5.40 28.22 15.64
CA VAL A 445 5.18 29.10 14.47
C VAL A 445 4.45 30.39 14.86
N TYR A 446 3.43 30.27 15.72
CA TYR A 446 2.69 31.43 16.18
C TYR A 446 3.53 32.35 17.08
N LEU A 447 4.24 31.79 18.07
CA LEU A 447 5.10 32.55 18.96
C LEU A 447 6.25 33.24 18.21
N GLU A 448 6.87 32.57 17.24
CA GLU A 448 7.92 33.14 16.39
C GLU A 448 7.38 34.33 15.58
N THR A 449 6.22 34.18 14.96
CA THR A 449 5.57 35.26 14.21
C THR A 449 5.16 36.42 15.12
N PHE A 450 4.68 36.13 16.33
CA PHE A 450 4.26 37.17 17.26
C PHE A 450 5.45 37.97 17.82
N ILE A 451 6.50 37.29 18.27
CA ILE A 451 7.70 37.91 18.85
C ILE A 451 8.46 38.73 17.79
N SER A 452 8.54 38.24 16.55
CA SER A 452 9.21 38.97 15.45
C SER A 452 8.52 40.29 15.09
N ASN A 453 7.23 40.46 15.45
CA ASN A 453 6.48 41.71 15.23
C ASN A 453 6.63 42.73 16.37
N LEU A 454 7.28 42.37 17.49
CA LEU A 454 7.52 43.29 18.61
C LEU A 454 8.68 44.25 18.28
N ARG A 455 8.54 45.53 18.65
CA ARG A 455 9.57 46.56 18.40
C ARG A 455 10.46 46.85 19.61
N TYR A 456 10.04 46.39 20.79
CA TYR A 456 10.73 46.60 22.07
C TYR A 456 10.97 48.07 22.43
N ILE A 457 10.09 48.95 21.96
CA ILE A 457 10.12 50.38 22.28
C ILE A 457 9.38 50.62 23.60
N LYS A 458 8.30 49.86 23.82
CA LYS A 458 7.48 49.98 25.03
C LYS A 458 7.96 49.01 26.09
N ARG A 459 8.00 49.46 27.35
CA ARG A 459 8.35 48.61 28.50
C ARG A 459 7.49 47.35 28.60
N GLN A 460 6.21 47.46 28.22
CA GLN A 460 5.27 46.35 28.15
C GLN A 460 5.75 45.23 27.20
N GLU A 461 6.36 45.54 26.06
CA GLU A 461 6.88 44.53 25.11
C GLU A 461 8.08 43.78 25.71
N ILE A 462 8.91 44.48 26.50
CA ILE A 462 10.04 43.89 27.24
C ILE A 462 9.53 42.95 28.34
N HIS A 463 8.50 43.36 29.09
CA HIS A 463 7.85 42.49 30.07
C HIS A 463 7.28 41.23 29.43
N LEU A 464 6.70 41.38 28.25
CA LEU A 464 6.02 40.31 27.55
C LEU A 464 7.02 39.25 27.05
N ILE A 465 8.16 39.64 26.48
CA ILE A 465 9.20 38.69 26.09
C ILE A 465 9.87 38.01 27.28
N CYS A 466 10.08 38.73 28.39
CA CYS A 466 10.59 38.15 29.64
C CYS A 466 9.62 37.08 30.19
N GLY A 467 8.33 37.40 30.25
CA GLY A 467 7.30 36.45 30.67
C GLY A 467 7.20 35.25 29.73
N PHE A 468 7.22 35.48 28.41
CA PHE A 468 7.21 34.41 27.42
C PHE A 468 8.40 33.48 27.54
N PHE A 469 9.60 33.99 27.82
CA PHE A 469 10.77 33.14 28.05
C PHE A 469 10.52 32.15 29.20
N SER A 470 10.03 32.63 30.35
CA SER A 470 9.74 31.79 31.51
C SER A 470 8.60 30.80 31.23
N GLU A 471 7.54 31.23 30.54
CA GLU A 471 6.43 30.37 30.18
C GLU A 471 6.81 29.29 29.15
N ILE A 472 7.74 29.57 28.22
CA ILE A 472 8.28 28.57 27.30
C ILE A 472 9.13 27.53 28.03
N GLU A 473 9.92 27.92 29.05
CA GLU A 473 10.63 26.96 29.90
C GLU A 473 9.65 26.04 30.64
N ASN A 474 8.59 26.61 31.21
CA ASN A 474 7.52 25.85 31.85
C ASN A 474 6.80 24.94 30.84
N LEU A 475 6.60 25.41 29.60
CA LEU A 475 6.01 24.62 28.51
C LEU A 475 6.82 23.37 28.19
N LYS A 476 8.14 23.50 28.06
CA LYS A 476 9.03 22.37 27.82
C LYS A 476 8.96 21.33 28.94
N ASN A 477 8.99 21.79 30.20
CA ASN A 477 8.87 20.89 31.34
C ASN A 477 7.54 20.14 31.32
N LYS A 478 6.42 20.82 31.03
CA LYS A 478 5.12 20.19 30.95
C LYS A 478 4.99 19.20 29.78
N ILE A 479 5.59 19.50 28.64
CA ILE A 479 5.65 18.56 27.51
C ILE A 479 6.37 17.27 27.94
N ASN A 480 7.52 17.39 28.59
CA ASN A 480 8.28 16.25 29.09
C ASN A 480 7.49 15.46 30.16
N GLU A 481 6.74 16.15 31.03
CA GLU A 481 5.87 15.50 32.02
C GLU A 481 4.76 14.68 31.34
N GLU A 482 4.05 15.25 30.37
CA GLU A 482 2.97 14.55 29.65
C GLU A 482 3.50 13.39 28.79
N GLU A 483 4.69 13.55 28.19
CA GLU A 483 5.42 12.47 27.52
C GLU A 483 5.73 11.32 28.49
N THR A 484 6.28 11.67 29.67
CA THR A 484 6.63 10.69 30.71
C THR A 484 5.39 9.99 31.25
N ASP A 485 4.31 10.72 31.51
CA ASP A 485 3.04 10.15 31.98
C ASP A 485 2.46 9.16 30.95
N PHE A 486 2.48 9.54 29.68
CA PHE A 486 2.04 8.67 28.58
C PHE A 486 2.91 7.40 28.48
N LEU A 487 4.23 7.55 28.60
CA LEU A 487 5.17 6.43 28.59
C LEU A 487 4.99 5.50 29.79
N ILE A 488 4.81 6.03 31.00
CA ILE A 488 4.55 5.23 32.20
C ILE A 488 3.26 4.42 32.02
N ASP A 489 2.21 5.02 31.44
CA ASP A 489 0.94 4.34 31.19
C ASP A 489 1.04 3.23 30.13
N LEU A 490 2.00 3.34 29.20
CA LEU A 490 2.39 2.30 28.24
C LEU A 490 3.24 1.21 28.89
N GLU A 491 4.33 1.58 29.57
CA GLU A 491 5.29 0.68 30.24
C GLU A 491 4.62 -0.25 31.23
N LYS A 492 3.78 0.30 32.12
CA LYS A 492 3.01 -0.47 33.12
C LYS A 492 2.18 -1.59 32.49
N LYS A 493 1.89 -1.52 31.19
CA LYS A 493 0.98 -2.45 30.53
C LYS A 493 1.66 -3.39 29.55
N GLU A 494 2.88 -3.11 29.08
CA GLU A 494 3.52 -3.82 27.96
C GLU A 494 5.01 -4.18 28.13
N GLY A 495 5.77 -3.55 29.04
CA GLY A 495 7.24 -3.73 29.02
C GLY A 495 7.90 -3.33 27.69
N PHE A 496 7.33 -2.30 27.02
CA PHE A 496 7.83 -1.74 25.77
C PHE A 496 9.23 -1.12 25.96
N ASP A 497 10.13 -1.25 24.98
CA ASP A 497 11.42 -0.56 25.02
C ASP A 497 11.23 0.92 24.62
N ILE A 498 11.28 1.77 25.63
CA ILE A 498 10.98 3.22 25.63
C ILE A 498 11.91 4.01 24.68
N LYS A 499 13.02 3.40 24.25
CA LYS A 499 14.12 4.07 23.54
C LYS A 499 13.79 4.62 22.15
N LYS A 500 12.61 4.33 21.58
CA LYS A 500 12.17 4.84 20.26
C LYS A 500 11.10 5.94 20.34
N PHE A 501 10.74 6.38 21.53
CA PHE A 501 9.75 7.44 21.73
C PHE A 501 10.43 8.75 22.12
N TYR A 502 10.22 9.80 21.33
CA TYR A 502 10.76 11.12 21.63
C TYR A 502 9.91 12.21 20.95
N ILE A 503 9.46 13.18 21.74
CA ILE A 503 8.90 14.43 21.22
C ILE A 503 10.02 15.44 20.97
N ASP A 504 10.11 15.94 19.73
CA ASP A 504 11.17 16.89 19.38
C ASP A 504 10.83 18.31 19.86
N ILE A 505 11.44 18.68 21.00
CA ILE A 505 11.39 20.04 21.58
C ILE A 505 12.61 20.91 21.20
N SER A 506 13.49 20.45 20.30
CA SER A 506 14.74 21.12 19.96
C SER A 506 14.51 22.50 19.33
N LYS A 507 13.50 22.63 18.45
CA LYS A 507 13.11 23.90 17.83
C LYS A 507 12.69 24.93 18.86
N LEU A 508 11.80 24.53 19.78
CA LEU A 508 11.31 25.40 20.86
C LEU A 508 12.44 25.82 21.80
N SER A 509 13.37 24.90 22.09
CA SER A 509 14.54 25.18 22.91
C SER A 509 15.51 26.16 22.25
N ARG A 510 15.80 25.98 20.95
CA ARG A 510 16.64 26.91 20.19
C ARG A 510 15.99 28.29 20.12
N PHE A 511 14.69 28.36 19.86
CA PHE A 511 13.93 29.60 19.83
C PHE A 511 14.02 30.34 21.16
N ASN A 512 13.80 29.65 22.29
CA ASN A 512 13.87 30.30 23.60
C ASN A 512 15.28 30.79 23.95
N ASN A 513 16.32 30.09 23.50
CA ASN A 513 17.71 30.53 23.66
C ASN A 513 18.00 31.81 22.87
N GLU A 514 17.43 31.99 21.67
CA GLU A 514 17.55 33.26 20.93
C GLU A 514 16.82 34.39 21.66
N ASN A 515 15.62 34.12 22.20
CA ASN A 515 14.90 35.10 23.03
C ASN A 515 15.71 35.51 24.28
N LEU A 516 16.42 34.57 24.90
CA LEU A 516 17.29 34.86 26.04
C LEU A 516 18.43 35.83 25.67
N LYS A 517 19.06 35.66 24.49
CA LYS A 517 20.10 36.58 24.00
C LYS A 517 19.53 37.98 23.78
N LEU A 518 18.32 38.07 23.21
CA LEU A 518 17.64 39.34 23.03
C LEU A 518 17.34 40.01 24.38
N ILE A 519 16.78 39.28 25.34
CA ILE A 519 16.53 39.77 26.70
C ILE A 519 17.83 40.27 27.35
N LYS A 520 18.93 39.51 27.24
CA LYS A 520 20.24 39.93 27.74
C LYS A 520 20.67 41.27 27.12
N SER A 521 20.49 41.46 25.81
CA SER A 521 20.82 42.72 25.15
C SER A 521 19.97 43.91 25.64
N LEU A 522 18.68 43.68 25.92
CA LEU A 522 17.76 44.69 26.46
C LEU A 522 18.16 45.09 27.89
N ILE A 523 18.44 44.12 28.76
CA ILE A 523 18.94 44.35 30.13
C ILE A 523 20.22 45.19 30.08
N ILE A 524 21.20 44.81 29.25
CA ILE A 524 22.46 45.54 29.14
C ILE A 524 22.23 46.97 28.65
N ASN A 525 21.33 47.19 27.69
CA ASN A 525 21.03 48.53 27.19
C ASN A 525 20.42 49.42 28.27
N ASP A 526 19.48 48.89 29.06
CA ASP A 526 18.88 49.62 30.16
C ASP A 526 19.90 49.99 31.24
N ILE A 527 20.74 49.03 31.64
CA ILE A 527 21.82 49.27 32.61
C ILE A 527 22.77 50.34 32.08
N LYS A 528 23.19 50.25 30.81
CA LYS A 528 24.06 51.26 30.19
C LYS A 528 23.42 52.65 30.18
N ASN A 529 22.11 52.75 30.04
CA ASN A 529 21.41 54.03 30.14
C ASN A 529 21.44 54.58 31.55
N ILE A 530 21.25 53.75 32.58
CA ILE A 530 21.39 54.16 33.99
C ILE A 530 22.84 54.54 34.30
N LEU A 531 23.83 53.77 33.82
CA LEU A 531 25.26 54.03 34.04
C LEU A 531 25.72 55.39 33.48
N LYS A 532 25.02 55.98 32.50
CA LYS A 532 25.31 57.34 32.02
C LYS A 532 25.16 58.40 33.13
N ASN A 533 24.28 58.17 34.11
CA ASN A 533 24.06 59.09 35.23
C ASN A 533 25.30 59.19 36.15
N ILE A 534 26.17 58.18 36.11
CA ILE A 534 27.41 58.10 36.88
C ILE A 534 28.65 58.02 35.96
N LYS A 535 28.63 58.72 34.81
CA LYS A 535 29.76 58.71 33.86
C LYS A 535 31.09 59.17 34.49
N ASN A 536 31.03 60.19 35.35
CA ASN A 536 32.15 60.75 36.09
C ASN A 536 31.97 60.44 37.57
N ILE A 537 32.39 59.25 38.00
CA ILE A 537 32.17 58.74 39.36
C ILE A 537 32.90 59.57 40.42
N ASP A 538 34.08 60.09 40.08
CA ASP A 538 34.89 61.01 40.88
C ASP A 538 34.14 62.31 41.25
N ALA A 539 33.51 62.93 40.25
CA ALA A 539 32.81 64.21 40.40
C ALA A 539 31.30 64.07 40.67
N CYS A 540 30.79 62.85 40.90
CA CYS A 540 29.37 62.62 41.06
C CYS A 540 28.87 63.07 42.45
N SER A 541 27.73 63.77 42.48
CA SER A 541 27.09 64.12 43.75
C SER A 541 26.52 62.88 44.45
N GLU A 542 26.47 62.91 45.78
CA GLU A 542 25.87 61.83 46.58
C GLU A 542 24.41 61.55 46.18
N LYS A 543 23.67 62.60 45.79
CA LYS A 543 22.32 62.49 45.25
C LYS A 543 22.26 61.66 43.97
N ASN A 544 23.22 61.79 43.06
CA ASN A 544 23.26 61.01 41.82
C ASN A 544 23.60 59.54 42.08
N LEU A 545 24.50 59.26 43.03
CA LEU A 545 24.84 57.90 43.45
C LEU A 545 23.64 57.19 44.10
N VAL A 546 22.89 57.90 44.94
CA VAL A 546 21.65 57.37 45.52
C VAL A 546 20.59 57.13 44.44
N THR A 547 20.43 58.07 43.50
CA THR A 547 19.47 57.93 42.38
C THR A 547 19.81 56.72 41.52
N PHE A 548 21.09 56.52 41.20
CA PHE A 548 21.58 55.33 40.50
C PHE A 548 21.21 54.04 41.24
N SER A 549 21.47 53.96 42.55
CA SER A 549 21.15 52.76 43.34
C SER A 549 19.65 52.46 43.37
N ILE A 550 18.80 53.50 43.39
CA ILE A 550 17.34 53.35 43.32
C ILE A 550 16.94 52.82 41.94
N GLU A 551 17.35 53.47 40.86
CA GLU A 551 17.01 53.09 39.47
C GLU A 551 17.48 51.67 39.15
N MET A 552 18.69 51.30 39.59
CA MET A 552 19.23 49.95 39.42
C MET A 552 18.40 48.90 40.16
N ASN A 553 17.99 49.21 41.40
CA ASN A 553 17.16 48.31 42.18
C ASN A 553 15.76 48.15 41.59
N GLU A 554 15.19 49.21 41.02
CA GLU A 554 13.92 49.15 40.31
C GLU A 554 14.01 48.25 39.07
N ILE A 555 15.02 48.43 38.22
CA ILE A 555 15.24 47.57 37.04
C ILE A 555 15.47 46.12 37.45
N LEU A 556 16.28 45.88 38.48
CA LEU A 556 16.54 44.53 38.98
C LEU A 556 15.25 43.86 39.48
N LYS A 557 14.43 44.58 40.26
CA LYS A 557 13.14 44.07 40.75
C LYS A 557 12.18 43.80 39.60
N GLU A 558 12.14 44.68 38.61
CA GLU A 558 11.29 44.56 37.43
C GLU A 558 11.61 43.30 36.63
N TYR A 559 12.87 43.10 36.21
CA TYR A 559 13.26 41.90 35.47
C TYR A 559 13.11 40.61 36.30
N LYS A 560 13.42 40.66 37.61
CA LYS A 560 13.21 39.52 38.52
C LYS A 560 11.73 39.11 38.57
N LYS A 561 10.81 40.07 38.57
CA LYS A 561 9.36 39.81 38.61
C LYS A 561 8.88 39.03 37.38
N TYR A 562 9.36 39.37 36.18
CA TYR A 562 8.93 38.72 34.94
C TYR A 562 9.77 37.48 34.58
N MET A 563 10.92 37.27 35.22
CA MET A 563 11.79 36.12 35.03
C MET A 563 12.09 35.41 36.36
N GLU A 564 11.05 35.12 37.15
CA GLU A 564 11.19 34.62 38.52
C GLU A 564 12.09 33.37 38.60
N HIS A 565 11.84 32.38 37.74
CA HIS A 565 12.61 31.13 37.64
C HIS A 565 14.03 31.31 37.09
N SER A 566 14.35 32.49 36.54
CA SER A 566 15.67 32.84 36.01
C SER A 566 16.26 34.08 36.69
N SER A 567 15.77 34.42 37.88
CA SER A 567 16.19 35.60 38.64
C SER A 567 17.70 35.62 38.93
N LYS A 568 18.31 34.46 39.19
CA LYS A 568 19.77 34.34 39.34
C LYS A 568 20.54 34.72 38.09
N TYR A 569 20.02 34.35 36.92
CA TYR A 569 20.62 34.70 35.63
C TYR A 569 20.53 36.20 35.35
N VAL A 570 19.38 36.82 35.64
CA VAL A 570 19.20 38.27 35.57
C VAL A 570 20.18 38.98 36.50
N GLN A 571 20.29 38.54 37.76
CA GLN A 571 21.25 39.11 38.73
C GLN A 571 22.68 39.05 38.21
N LYS A 572 23.07 37.89 37.64
CA LYS A 572 24.41 37.69 37.09
C LYS A 572 24.71 38.65 35.93
N ILE A 573 23.82 38.78 34.94
CA ILE A 573 24.00 39.73 33.83
C ILE A 573 24.15 41.16 34.35
N VAL A 574 23.24 41.56 35.25
CA VAL A 574 23.22 42.92 35.78
C VAL A 574 24.52 43.21 36.54
N LYS A 575 24.92 42.28 37.42
CA LYS A 575 26.17 42.33 38.18
C LYS A 575 27.38 42.42 37.27
N GLU A 576 27.55 41.50 36.31
CA GLU A 576 28.67 41.49 35.37
C GLU A 576 28.76 42.81 34.60
N THR A 577 27.63 43.32 34.11
CA THR A 577 27.60 44.59 33.33
C THR A 577 28.04 45.79 34.18
N ILE A 578 27.62 45.84 35.45
CA ILE A 578 28.03 46.90 36.38
C ILE A 578 29.49 46.73 36.78
N ASP A 579 29.89 45.51 37.15
CA ASP A 579 31.25 45.19 37.61
C ASP A 579 32.29 45.54 36.55
N ASP A 580 32.04 45.16 35.28
CA ASP A 580 32.90 45.51 34.14
C ASP A 580 33.03 47.03 33.98
N TYR A 581 31.91 47.76 34.05
CA TYR A 581 31.91 49.21 33.92
C TYR A 581 32.67 49.91 35.07
N LEU A 582 32.45 49.47 36.31
CA LEU A 582 33.10 50.05 37.48
C LEU A 582 34.61 49.79 37.45
N VAL A 583 35.03 48.58 37.09
CA VAL A 583 36.45 48.23 36.92
C VAL A 583 37.08 49.11 35.84
N GLU A 584 36.45 49.26 34.67
CA GLU A 584 36.93 50.15 33.60
C GLU A 584 37.12 51.58 34.12
N ARG A 585 36.15 52.12 34.87
CA ARG A 585 36.25 53.47 35.43
C ARG A 585 37.39 53.62 36.45
N LEU A 586 37.56 52.64 37.33
CA LEU A 586 38.65 52.65 38.33
C LEU A 586 40.03 52.55 37.67
N THR A 587 40.13 51.97 36.48
CA THR A 587 41.38 51.91 35.71
C THR A 587 41.65 53.14 34.84
N ILE A 588 40.78 54.15 34.82
CA ILE A 588 40.95 55.35 33.98
C ILE A 588 40.95 56.63 34.83
N ILE A 589 40.21 56.64 35.95
CA ILE A 589 40.01 57.83 36.78
C ILE A 589 41.03 57.86 37.92
N LYS A 590 41.69 59.01 38.12
CA LYS A 590 42.53 59.28 39.29
C LYS A 590 41.69 59.91 40.40
N PHE A 591 41.21 59.08 41.32
CA PHE A 591 40.46 59.52 42.52
C PHE A 591 41.34 60.28 43.50
N ARG A 592 40.76 61.27 44.18
CA ARG A 592 41.23 61.76 45.48
C ARG A 592 40.75 60.83 46.61
N THR A 593 41.41 60.91 47.77
CA THR A 593 41.11 60.02 48.91
C THR A 593 39.65 60.13 49.38
N ASP A 594 39.09 61.34 49.43
CA ASP A 594 37.70 61.60 49.81
C ASP A 594 36.70 61.08 48.77
N GLU A 595 37.00 61.24 47.48
CA GLU A 595 36.20 60.74 46.37
C GLU A 595 36.17 59.20 46.35
N PHE A 596 37.31 58.57 46.63
CA PHE A 596 37.44 57.12 46.71
C PHE A 596 36.66 56.54 47.90
N LEU A 597 36.73 57.17 49.09
CA LEU A 597 35.94 56.73 50.25
C LEU A 597 34.43 56.81 49.99
N ARG A 598 33.98 57.88 49.32
CA ARG A 598 32.58 58.03 48.90
C ARG A 598 32.17 56.94 47.92
N PHE A 599 32.99 56.68 46.90
CA PHE A 599 32.75 55.58 45.95
C PHE A 599 32.71 54.22 46.66
N ARG A 600 33.63 53.96 47.59
CA ARG A 600 33.72 52.71 48.34
C ARG A 600 32.47 52.45 49.17
N HIS A 601 31.95 53.48 49.84
CA HIS A 601 30.71 53.41 50.59
C HIS A 601 29.52 53.11 49.68
N PHE A 602 29.39 53.83 48.57
CA PHE A 602 28.36 53.61 47.55
C PHE A 602 28.39 52.19 46.98
N PHE A 603 29.57 51.68 46.59
CA PHE A 603 29.72 50.34 46.06
C PHE A 603 29.35 49.27 47.10
N GLY A 604 29.68 49.50 48.37
CA GLY A 604 29.25 48.66 49.48
C GLY A 604 27.72 48.52 49.52
N GLN A 605 26.99 49.64 49.46
CA GLN A 605 25.52 49.66 49.46
C GLN A 605 24.93 49.01 48.20
N LEU A 606 25.49 49.29 47.01
CA LEU A 606 25.03 48.68 45.76
C LEU A 606 25.12 47.16 45.80
N LYS A 607 26.23 46.65 46.34
CA LYS A 607 26.51 45.21 46.43
C LYS A 607 25.51 44.46 47.31
N GLU A 608 24.96 45.09 48.33
CA GLU A 608 23.95 44.46 49.21
C GLU A 608 22.68 44.04 48.46
N SER A 609 22.44 44.61 47.27
CA SER A 609 21.28 44.29 46.42
C SER A 609 21.45 43.01 45.60
N PHE A 610 22.63 42.36 45.66
CA PHE A 610 22.96 41.15 44.90
C PHE A 610 23.32 39.98 45.83
N GLU A 611 22.86 38.78 45.48
CA GLU A 611 23.19 37.56 46.23
C GLU A 611 24.66 37.15 46.08
N GLU A 612 25.26 37.44 44.91
CA GLU A 612 26.61 37.04 44.57
C GLU A 612 27.65 38.02 45.14
N LYS A 613 28.57 37.49 45.96
CA LYS A 613 29.54 38.32 46.72
C LYS A 613 30.89 38.52 46.04
N GLU A 614 31.19 37.76 44.99
CA GLU A 614 32.45 37.89 44.25
C GLU A 614 32.34 39.02 43.23
N TRP A 615 33.10 40.09 43.38
CA TRP A 615 33.11 41.24 42.47
C TRP A 615 34.56 41.60 42.14
N THR A 616 34.83 41.84 40.87
CA THR A 616 36.16 42.27 40.40
C THR A 616 36.45 43.69 40.86
N THR A 617 35.42 44.54 40.92
CA THR A 617 35.46 45.88 41.52
C THR A 617 35.96 45.85 42.96
N ASN A 618 35.67 44.79 43.71
CA ASN A 618 36.17 44.64 45.09
C ASN A 618 37.69 44.49 45.14
N ILE A 619 38.26 43.80 44.16
CA ILE A 619 39.72 43.64 44.01
C ILE A 619 40.33 44.99 43.60
N ALA A 620 39.72 45.68 42.63
CA ALA A 620 40.14 47.02 42.19
C ALA A 620 40.13 48.04 43.34
N CYS A 621 39.07 48.08 44.15
CA CYS A 621 38.99 48.94 45.34
C CYS A 621 40.11 48.65 46.33
N LYS A 622 40.43 47.37 46.57
CA LYS A 622 41.46 46.98 47.53
C LYS A 622 42.87 47.35 47.04
N ILE A 623 43.12 47.26 45.73
CA ILE A 623 44.34 47.77 45.11
C ILE A 623 44.47 49.28 45.32
N LEU A 624 43.40 50.05 45.10
CA LEU A 624 43.40 51.50 45.34
C LEU A 624 43.59 51.85 46.81
N GLU A 625 42.97 51.13 47.75
CA GLU A 625 43.20 51.27 49.20
C GLU A 625 44.69 51.09 49.53
N ASP A 626 45.32 50.04 49.01
CA ASP A 626 46.74 49.78 49.23
C ASP A 626 47.64 50.89 48.64
N ILE A 627 47.28 51.45 47.46
CA ILE A 627 48.00 52.59 46.86
C ILE A 627 47.87 53.86 47.72
N PHE A 628 46.66 54.22 48.17
CA PHE A 628 46.44 55.41 49.01
C PHE A 628 47.11 55.30 50.38
N GLU A 629 47.23 54.09 50.92
CA GLU A 629 47.87 53.83 52.21
C GLU A 629 49.39 53.53 52.10
N GLY A 630 49.94 53.50 50.88
CA GLY A 630 51.36 53.21 50.64
C GLY A 630 51.78 51.77 50.99
N ARG A 631 50.85 50.81 50.95
CA ARG A 631 51.09 49.39 51.24
C ARG A 631 51.41 48.60 49.98
N GLU A 632 52.24 47.57 50.10
CA GLU A 632 52.39 46.58 49.03
C GLU A 632 51.10 45.76 48.89
N THR A 633 50.48 45.83 47.72
CA THR A 633 49.26 45.06 47.46
C THR A 633 49.56 43.58 47.25
N LYS A 634 48.63 42.72 47.66
CA LYS A 634 48.70 41.26 47.44
C LYS A 634 48.32 40.86 46.00
N TYR A 635 47.79 41.77 45.20
CA TYR A 635 47.32 41.51 43.86
C TYR A 635 48.31 42.07 42.83
N GLN A 636 49.21 41.22 42.32
CA GLN A 636 50.13 41.59 41.23
C GLN A 636 49.62 41.06 39.89
N ASN A 637 48.45 41.53 39.47
CA ASN A 637 47.81 41.13 38.22
C ASN A 637 47.72 42.33 37.25
N ASP A 638 47.31 42.08 36.00
CA ASP A 638 47.17 43.12 34.97
C ASP A 638 46.29 44.31 35.41
N LEU A 639 45.31 44.04 36.29
CA LEU A 639 44.45 45.07 36.87
C LEU A 639 45.23 46.01 37.79
N PHE A 640 46.16 45.50 38.61
CA PHE A 640 47.05 46.32 39.42
C PHE A 640 47.94 47.22 38.58
N ILE A 641 48.53 46.69 37.50
CA ILE A 641 49.39 47.47 36.59
C ILE A 641 48.61 48.66 36.01
N LYS A 642 47.42 48.41 35.46
CA LYS A 642 46.55 49.46 34.88
C LYS A 642 46.10 50.52 35.89
N ILE A 643 45.81 50.11 37.12
CA ILE A 643 45.42 51.08 38.17
C ILE A 643 46.64 51.91 38.57
N LYS A 644 47.78 51.26 38.81
CA LYS A 644 49.01 51.93 39.27
C LYS A 644 49.53 52.95 38.26
N GLU A 645 49.45 52.67 36.95
CA GLU A 645 49.82 53.59 35.87
C GLU A 645 49.13 54.97 35.95
N ASN A 646 47.93 55.08 36.53
CA ASN A 646 47.25 56.36 36.71
C ASN A 646 47.72 57.17 37.93
N TYR A 647 48.43 56.54 38.86
CA TYR A 647 48.83 57.12 40.14
C TYR A 647 50.35 57.33 40.25
N ASP A 648 51.14 56.60 39.45
CA ASP A 648 52.58 56.80 39.29
C ASP A 648 52.88 57.99 38.33
N PHE A 649 52.74 59.21 38.84
CA PHE A 649 53.42 60.43 38.36
C PHE A 649 53.53 61.45 39.49
#